data_AF-R7HZC5-F1
#
_entry.id   AF-R7HZC5-F1
#
_cell.length_a   1.000
_cell.length_b   1.000
_cell.length_c   1.000
_cell.angle_alpha   90.00
_cell.angle_beta   90.00
_cell.angle_gamma   90.00
#
_symmetry.space_group_name_H-M   'P 1'
#
loop_
_entity.id
_entity.type
_entity.pdbx_description
1 polymer ?
#
loop_
_entity_poly.entity_id
_entity_poly.type
_entity_poly.pdbx_seq_one_letter_code
_entity_poly.pdbx_strand_id
1 'polypeptide(L)'
;MKKHNLIKKEFAAFALSTAMVFSMFPAITPAPIANAATAATEASNSKKVTTAEDDLENIFTTIDLMDASISELSSAMEKGELTAVQLVQMYLDRINAYDKSLNLNSIISINPDALTEAAKLDQLKAEGKIKGKLHGIPIIVKDNYDVAGMATTAGSASLANSIAPDDCYVVKKLKEQGAIILAKANMSEFASSGSDSRSTLGGTAHNPYDTTRSSAGSSGGTAVAVTCNFAAAGLGTDTGSSIRRPSSFNNLYGIRPSKGLTSIDGVIPLNADRDVTGPLCRSAEDLAIMLEGMAGTDPADSYTADANNLIPSGGYTSNLTSNSLKGKKIGYLSNSFGYSVLNTGEVATGSAVSLDNKISGMVTKAKSNLVKAGATLVDVSNLIPETLITSLRQKTSYSVFEWDMNEYLASLGENAPCKTVKDIMNTGLGVNYINISVKNPANSLSEMTNPRTTEDWNTCWNNMLNFRTTISKILKDNGIDAVIYVSQTDVANVQEENANLAKTTVNKNNAASYINYFGPVAGLPDMMMPMGFAKTDAANGYTEKMPLGMSMFTSYGNEETLFEIAYAYEQQAGSSIRKAPDSVPALKDENVNAYLDNLMDAVYSIDYDKYTVYPEAKIKKMYSKYDAAEKVNTNDIYETYDAAYDLAVAYDSVLTALNGKEKVETPTVSKPAKAKILSVSRTASNKKITITMQKQKEITGYEIQYSTSKNFTSPTTKTVTSSTVKKAVNKLNAKKTYYVRVRAYKTSNTKKIYGAWSAIKKISITK
;
A
#
# COMPACT_ATOMS: atom_id res chain seq x y z
N MET A 1 27.98 31.95 -47.17
CA MET A 1 28.89 31.10 -47.96
C MET A 1 29.69 30.20 -47.00
N LYS A 2 29.65 28.89 -47.26
CA LYS A 2 30.47 27.79 -46.71
C LYS A 2 30.44 27.52 -45.19
N LYS A 3 29.28 27.05 -44.74
CA LYS A 3 29.09 25.88 -43.84
C LYS A 3 27.99 25.05 -44.48
N HIS A 4 28.21 23.74 -44.65
CA HIS A 4 27.31 22.65 -45.09
C HIS A 4 27.90 21.85 -46.26
N ASN A 5 27.86 20.51 -46.07
CA ASN A 5 28.11 19.40 -46.99
C ASN A 5 29.45 18.65 -46.80
N LEU A 6 29.30 17.32 -46.78
CA LEU A 6 30.24 16.23 -46.45
C LEU A 6 30.27 15.98 -44.93
N ILE A 7 29.61 14.97 -44.37
CA ILE A 7 29.56 13.57 -44.79
C ILE A 7 28.13 13.02 -44.60
N LYS A 8 27.38 12.97 -45.71
CA LYS A 8 26.33 11.96 -45.96
C LYS A 8 27.05 10.79 -46.62
N LYS A 9 27.50 9.81 -45.84
CA LYS A 9 27.94 8.47 -46.25
C LYS A 9 28.42 7.75 -44.99
N GLU A 10 27.49 7.09 -44.31
CA GLU A 10 27.68 5.95 -43.38
C GLU A 10 26.37 5.53 -42.68
N PHE A 11 25.22 6.14 -43.02
CA PHE A 11 23.89 5.69 -42.62
C PHE A 11 23.26 4.61 -43.53
N ALA A 12 24.09 3.76 -44.14
CA ALA A 12 23.65 2.65 -45.00
C ALA A 12 24.46 1.38 -44.72
N ALA A 13 24.50 0.97 -43.44
CA ALA A 13 25.02 -0.32 -43.00
C ALA A 13 24.50 -0.66 -41.59
N PHE A 14 23.18 -0.62 -41.36
CA PHE A 14 22.58 -1.17 -40.13
C PHE A 14 21.14 -1.68 -40.32
N ALA A 15 20.82 -2.09 -41.55
CA ALA A 15 19.55 -2.70 -41.89
C ALA A 15 19.82 -3.88 -42.84
N LEU A 16 20.34 -4.99 -42.30
CA LEU A 16 20.19 -6.37 -42.81
C LEU A 16 21.09 -7.32 -42.00
N SER A 17 20.65 -7.72 -40.80
CA SER A 17 21.03 -9.02 -40.19
C SER A 17 20.18 -9.37 -38.96
N THR A 18 18.89 -9.01 -38.98
CA THR A 18 17.87 -9.48 -38.03
C THR A 18 16.79 -10.23 -38.82
N ALA A 19 17.20 -11.33 -39.44
CA ALA A 19 16.32 -12.34 -40.01
C ALA A 19 17.07 -13.69 -39.93
N MET A 20 16.42 -14.70 -39.34
CA MET A 20 16.96 -15.97 -38.82
C MET A 20 17.64 -15.77 -37.45
N VAL A 21 17.00 -16.02 -36.31
CA VAL A 21 16.45 -17.31 -35.85
C VAL A 21 15.16 -17.06 -35.05
N PHE A 22 14.01 -17.22 -35.70
CA PHE A 22 12.71 -17.37 -35.03
C PHE A 22 11.93 -18.43 -35.83
N SER A 23 12.29 -19.69 -35.62
CA SER A 23 11.50 -20.83 -36.11
C SER A 23 11.88 -22.07 -35.31
N MET A 24 11.20 -22.27 -34.18
CA MET A 24 10.77 -23.57 -33.65
C MET A 24 10.13 -23.37 -32.26
N PHE A 25 8.89 -22.90 -32.27
CA PHE A 25 7.93 -23.17 -31.19
C PHE A 25 6.60 -23.54 -31.87
N PRO A 26 5.94 -24.64 -31.49
CA PRO A 26 4.67 -25.03 -32.09
C PRO A 26 3.59 -24.01 -31.68
N ALA A 27 2.82 -23.56 -32.68
CA ALA A 27 1.69 -22.68 -32.48
C ALA A 27 0.61 -23.37 -31.62
N ILE A 28 0.42 -22.90 -30.39
CA ILE A 28 -0.77 -23.16 -29.60
C ILE A 28 -1.71 -21.97 -29.84
N THR A 29 -2.80 -22.23 -30.55
CA THR A 29 -3.89 -21.27 -30.76
C THR A 29 -4.54 -20.92 -29.41
N PRO A 30 -4.77 -19.63 -29.09
CA PRO A 30 -5.60 -19.29 -27.93
C PRO A 30 -7.06 -19.60 -28.28
N ALA A 31 -7.67 -20.49 -27.50
CA ALA A 31 -9.12 -20.64 -27.48
C ALA A 31 -9.77 -19.35 -26.93
N PRO A 32 -10.95 -18.93 -27.41
CA PRO A 32 -11.58 -17.72 -26.94
C PRO A 32 -12.06 -17.91 -25.50
N ILE A 33 -11.47 -17.16 -24.57
CA ILE A 33 -11.96 -17.02 -23.19
C ILE A 33 -13.19 -16.12 -23.26
N ALA A 34 -14.32 -16.72 -23.61
CA ALA A 34 -15.64 -16.13 -23.45
C ALA A 34 -16.49 -17.18 -22.73
N ASN A 35 -16.38 -17.23 -21.40
CA ASN A 35 -17.41 -17.82 -20.51
C ASN A 35 -17.12 -17.74 -19.00
N ALA A 36 -16.08 -17.03 -18.54
CA ALA A 36 -15.86 -16.84 -17.10
C ALA A 36 -16.56 -15.58 -16.52
N ALA A 37 -17.01 -14.65 -17.35
CA ALA A 37 -17.64 -13.39 -16.92
C ALA A 37 -19.15 -13.49 -16.63
N THR A 38 -19.81 -14.59 -17.02
CA THR A 38 -21.27 -14.75 -16.96
C THR A 38 -21.76 -15.53 -15.74
N ALA A 39 -20.88 -16.20 -14.98
CA ALA A 39 -21.28 -16.98 -13.80
C ALA A 39 -21.31 -16.17 -12.48
N ALA A 40 -20.70 -14.98 -12.44
CA ALA A 40 -20.71 -14.11 -11.25
C ALA A 40 -21.94 -13.19 -11.17
N THR A 41 -22.74 -13.10 -12.24
CA THR A 41 -23.83 -12.10 -12.36
C THR A 41 -25.21 -12.62 -11.96
N GLU A 42 -25.42 -13.93 -11.76
CA GLU A 42 -26.75 -14.49 -11.47
C GLU A 42 -27.06 -14.75 -9.98
N ALA A 43 -26.11 -14.49 -9.06
CA ALA A 43 -26.35 -14.67 -7.61
C ALA A 43 -26.75 -13.37 -6.86
N SER A 44 -26.91 -12.24 -7.55
CA SER A 44 -27.32 -10.96 -6.94
C SER A 44 -28.67 -10.49 -7.49
N ASN A 45 -29.75 -11.11 -7.00
CA ASN A 45 -31.11 -10.59 -7.21
C ASN A 45 -31.84 -10.41 -5.89
N SER A 46 -31.24 -9.59 -5.02
CA SER A 46 -32.00 -8.72 -4.13
C SER A 46 -31.55 -7.29 -4.42
N LYS A 47 -32.43 -6.47 -5.00
CA LYS A 47 -32.14 -5.05 -5.25
C LYS A 47 -32.04 -4.32 -3.91
N LYS A 48 -30.82 -4.28 -3.36
CA LYS A 48 -30.41 -3.23 -2.42
C LYS A 48 -30.37 -1.93 -3.22
N VAL A 49 -30.96 -0.86 -2.70
CA VAL A 49 -30.81 0.48 -3.29
C VAL A 49 -29.35 0.87 -3.05
N THR A 50 -28.57 1.02 -4.11
CA THR A 50 -27.17 1.44 -4.03
C THR A 50 -27.11 2.92 -3.66
N THR A 51 -26.32 3.27 -2.64
CA THR A 51 -26.04 4.66 -2.25
C THR A 51 -24.85 5.20 -3.04
N ALA A 52 -24.64 6.52 -3.02
CA ALA A 52 -23.43 7.13 -3.59
C ALA A 52 -22.15 6.59 -2.90
N GLU A 53 -22.25 6.21 -1.62
CA GLU A 53 -21.20 5.51 -0.86
C GLU A 53 -20.94 4.10 -1.41
N ASP A 54 -22.00 3.31 -1.68
CA ASP A 54 -21.84 1.98 -2.28
C ASP A 54 -21.18 2.09 -3.68
N ASP A 55 -21.50 3.13 -4.47
CA ASP A 55 -20.86 3.37 -5.77
C ASP A 55 -19.40 3.82 -5.65
N LEU A 56 -19.03 4.60 -4.61
CA LEU A 56 -17.63 4.94 -4.27
C LEU A 56 -16.83 3.69 -3.88
N GLU A 57 -17.31 2.92 -2.92
CA GLU A 57 -16.58 1.73 -2.41
C GLU A 57 -16.35 0.66 -3.49
N ASN A 58 -17.22 0.60 -4.51
CA ASN A 58 -17.04 -0.31 -5.65
C ASN A 58 -16.03 0.20 -6.69
N ILE A 59 -15.68 1.49 -6.67
CA ILE A 59 -14.71 2.10 -7.60
C ILE A 59 -13.32 2.22 -6.94
N PHE A 60 -13.25 2.30 -5.60
CA PHE A 60 -12.01 2.67 -4.89
C PHE A 60 -11.54 1.61 -3.90
N THR A 61 -10.22 1.49 -3.76
CA THR A 61 -9.62 0.87 -2.58
C THR A 61 -9.50 1.95 -1.50
N THR A 62 -10.18 1.79 -0.36
CA THR A 62 -10.22 2.77 0.74
C THR A 62 -8.93 2.86 1.55
N ILE A 63 -7.92 2.05 1.22
CA ILE A 63 -6.69 1.95 1.99
C ILE A 63 -5.61 2.86 1.42
N ASP A 64 -5.10 3.76 2.26
CA ASP A 64 -3.86 4.47 2.01
C ASP A 64 -2.65 3.55 2.10
N LEU A 65 -2.15 3.11 0.93
CA LEU A 65 -0.98 2.25 0.82
C LEU A 65 0.32 2.88 1.36
N MET A 66 0.38 4.21 1.48
CA MET A 66 1.59 4.93 1.91
C MET A 66 1.90 4.66 3.38
N ASP A 67 0.85 4.57 4.21
CA ASP A 67 0.96 4.39 5.64
C ASP A 67 0.43 3.04 6.15
N ALA A 68 -0.27 2.26 5.31
CA ALA A 68 -0.83 0.96 5.72
C ALA A 68 0.25 -0.04 6.20
N SER A 69 0.02 -0.55 7.41
CA SER A 69 0.68 -1.71 8.00
C SER A 69 0.16 -3.02 7.41
N ILE A 70 0.90 -4.11 7.61
CA ILE A 70 0.45 -5.47 7.26
C ILE A 70 -0.86 -5.80 7.99
N SER A 71 -0.99 -5.42 9.26
CA SER A 71 -2.19 -5.65 10.07
C SER A 71 -3.42 -4.93 9.48
N GLU A 72 -3.27 -3.69 9.02
CA GLU A 72 -4.36 -2.93 8.37
C GLU A 72 -4.73 -3.51 7.01
N LEU A 73 -3.74 -3.87 6.18
CA LEU A 73 -3.96 -4.52 4.89
C LEU A 73 -4.71 -5.85 5.05
N SER A 74 -4.28 -6.69 5.99
CA SER A 74 -4.94 -7.95 6.32
C SER A 74 -6.35 -7.72 6.85
N SER A 75 -6.57 -6.73 7.73
CA SER A 75 -7.89 -6.42 8.26
C SER A 75 -8.87 -5.95 7.18
N ALA A 76 -8.42 -5.07 6.28
CA ALA A 76 -9.26 -4.59 5.19
C ALA A 76 -9.57 -5.72 4.18
N MET A 77 -8.60 -6.60 3.92
CA MET A 77 -8.86 -7.81 3.15
C MET A 77 -9.90 -8.68 3.85
N GLU A 78 -9.79 -8.95 5.16
CA GLU A 78 -10.77 -9.72 5.92
C GLU A 78 -12.19 -9.14 5.83
N LYS A 79 -12.33 -7.81 5.93
CA LYS A 79 -13.61 -7.09 5.83
C LYS A 79 -14.19 -7.06 4.41
N GLY A 80 -13.39 -7.39 3.40
CA GLY A 80 -13.79 -7.33 1.98
C GLY A 80 -13.66 -5.93 1.37
N GLU A 81 -13.00 -5.01 2.06
CA GLU A 81 -12.69 -3.64 1.59
C GLU A 81 -11.52 -3.64 0.58
N LEU A 82 -10.73 -4.73 0.56
CA LEU A 82 -9.60 -4.94 -0.33
C LEU A 82 -9.53 -6.42 -0.74
N THR A 83 -9.09 -6.68 -1.97
CA THR A 83 -8.71 -8.01 -2.46
C THR A 83 -7.20 -8.12 -2.65
N ALA A 84 -6.66 -9.33 -2.61
CA ALA A 84 -5.25 -9.57 -2.88
C ALA A 84 -4.88 -9.12 -4.30
N VAL A 85 -5.75 -9.34 -5.30
CA VAL A 85 -5.52 -8.88 -6.67
C VAL A 85 -5.41 -7.36 -6.75
N GLN A 86 -6.31 -6.62 -6.09
CA GLN A 86 -6.24 -5.16 -6.02
C GLN A 86 -4.93 -4.72 -5.38
N LEU A 87 -4.56 -5.30 -4.24
CA LEU A 87 -3.33 -4.93 -3.54
C LEU A 87 -2.07 -5.19 -4.37
N VAL A 88 -1.98 -6.35 -5.05
CA VAL A 88 -0.88 -6.65 -5.98
C VAL A 88 -0.83 -5.64 -7.12
N GLN A 89 -1.99 -5.33 -7.73
CA GLN A 89 -2.05 -4.37 -8.83
C GLN A 89 -1.58 -2.97 -8.40
N MET A 90 -2.02 -2.48 -7.24
CA MET A 90 -1.60 -1.19 -6.69
C MET A 90 -0.07 -1.09 -6.55
N TYR A 91 0.58 -2.16 -6.05
CA TYR A 91 2.04 -2.19 -5.94
C TYR A 91 2.74 -2.28 -7.30
N LEU A 92 2.23 -3.08 -8.24
CA LEU A 92 2.76 -3.16 -9.61
C LEU A 92 2.68 -1.82 -10.33
N ASP A 93 1.57 -1.10 -10.18
CA ASP A 93 1.39 0.23 -10.77
C ASP A 93 2.43 1.22 -10.24
N ARG A 94 2.72 1.18 -8.92
CA ARG A 94 3.77 2.01 -8.32
C ARG A 94 5.16 1.67 -8.84
N ILE A 95 5.49 0.38 -8.97
CA ILE A 95 6.77 -0.04 -9.54
C ILE A 95 6.92 0.49 -10.97
N ASN A 96 5.88 0.31 -11.80
CA ASN A 96 5.87 0.74 -13.19
C ASN A 96 5.99 2.27 -13.33
N ALA A 97 5.34 3.02 -12.45
CA ALA A 97 5.35 4.47 -12.47
C ALA A 97 6.70 5.06 -12.05
N TYR A 98 7.39 4.46 -11.08
CA TYR A 98 8.49 5.10 -10.37
C TYR A 98 9.86 4.43 -10.50
N ASP A 99 9.98 3.09 -10.46
CA ASP A 99 11.28 2.43 -10.25
C ASP A 99 12.31 2.78 -11.34
N LYS A 100 11.92 2.63 -12.61
CA LYS A 100 12.81 2.94 -13.74
C LYS A 100 12.78 4.42 -14.13
N SER A 101 11.62 5.07 -14.04
CA SER A 101 11.46 6.48 -14.44
C SER A 101 12.28 7.43 -13.58
N LEU A 102 12.46 7.11 -12.30
CA LEU A 102 13.27 7.88 -11.34
C LEU A 102 14.69 7.33 -11.17
N ASN A 103 15.10 6.36 -12.00
CA ASN A 103 16.41 5.70 -11.91
C ASN A 103 16.68 5.10 -10.51
N LEU A 104 15.66 4.55 -9.85
CA LEU A 104 15.81 3.87 -8.55
C LEU A 104 16.45 2.49 -8.71
N ASN A 105 16.12 1.78 -9.80
CA ASN A 105 16.65 0.45 -10.16
C ASN A 105 16.63 -0.55 -9.00
N SER A 106 15.54 -0.53 -8.23
CA SER A 106 15.36 -1.37 -7.04
C SER A 106 14.91 -2.79 -7.39
N ILE A 107 14.29 -3.00 -8.55
CA ILE A 107 13.76 -4.29 -9.00
C ILE A 107 14.57 -4.86 -10.16
N ILE A 108 14.91 -6.16 -10.07
CA ILE A 108 15.50 -6.96 -11.15
C ILE A 108 14.40 -7.60 -12.00
N SER A 109 13.45 -8.29 -11.36
CA SER A 109 12.38 -9.01 -12.08
C SER A 109 11.09 -9.07 -11.28
N ILE A 110 9.96 -8.91 -11.94
CA ILE A 110 8.62 -9.10 -11.37
C ILE A 110 8.23 -10.59 -11.47
N ASN A 111 7.52 -11.09 -10.46
CA ASN A 111 6.90 -12.42 -10.51
C ASN A 111 5.75 -12.43 -11.53
N PRO A 112 5.87 -13.16 -12.66
CA PRO A 112 4.83 -13.19 -13.69
C PRO A 112 3.51 -13.80 -13.17
N ASP A 113 3.56 -14.59 -12.11
CA ASP A 113 2.41 -15.29 -11.56
C ASP A 113 1.72 -14.53 -10.41
N ALA A 114 2.24 -13.36 -9.99
CA ALA A 114 1.78 -12.65 -8.79
C ALA A 114 0.26 -12.38 -8.77
N LEU A 115 -0.31 -11.90 -9.88
CA LEU A 115 -1.76 -11.64 -9.99
C LEU A 115 -2.57 -12.95 -10.00
N THR A 116 -2.03 -14.02 -10.58
CA THR A 116 -2.69 -15.34 -10.59
C THR A 116 -2.66 -15.97 -9.20
N GLU A 117 -1.56 -15.83 -8.45
CA GLU A 117 -1.44 -16.23 -7.05
C GLU A 117 -2.41 -15.45 -6.17
N ALA A 118 -2.52 -14.14 -6.38
CA ALA A 118 -3.47 -13.28 -5.68
C ALA A 118 -4.93 -13.72 -5.89
N ALA A 119 -5.33 -13.96 -7.15
CA ALA A 119 -6.68 -14.41 -7.47
C ALA A 119 -7.03 -15.75 -6.80
N LYS A 120 -6.06 -16.67 -6.69
CA LYS A 120 -6.25 -17.94 -5.96
C LYS A 120 -6.46 -17.71 -4.46
N LEU A 121 -5.77 -16.75 -3.86
CA LEU A 121 -5.95 -16.41 -2.44
C LEU A 121 -7.31 -15.77 -2.21
N ASP A 122 -7.74 -14.86 -3.08
CA ASP A 122 -9.09 -14.28 -3.03
C ASP A 122 -10.19 -15.35 -3.14
N GLN A 123 -10.01 -16.34 -4.02
CA GLN A 123 -10.91 -17.49 -4.11
C GLN A 123 -10.93 -18.31 -2.81
N LEU A 124 -9.76 -18.62 -2.24
CA LEU A 124 -9.68 -19.35 -0.96
C LEU A 124 -10.39 -18.59 0.16
N LYS A 125 -10.22 -17.27 0.23
CA LYS A 125 -10.94 -16.41 1.18
C LYS A 125 -12.44 -16.49 0.96
N ALA A 126 -12.93 -16.44 -0.28
CA ALA A 126 -14.35 -16.59 -0.60
C ALA A 126 -14.92 -17.96 -0.19
N GLU A 127 -14.08 -19.00 -0.16
CA GLU A 127 -14.39 -20.32 0.39
C GLU A 127 -14.26 -20.40 1.93
N GLY A 128 -13.99 -19.29 2.62
CA GLY A 128 -13.80 -19.22 4.07
C GLY A 128 -12.43 -19.73 4.56
N LYS A 129 -11.43 -19.82 3.67
CA LYS A 129 -10.09 -20.33 3.98
C LYS A 129 -9.05 -19.21 3.95
N ILE A 130 -8.67 -18.73 5.13
CA ILE A 130 -7.55 -17.78 5.31
C ILE A 130 -6.30 -18.58 5.72
N LYS A 131 -5.16 -18.30 5.09
CA LYS A 131 -3.90 -19.04 5.32
C LYS A 131 -3.14 -18.60 6.57
N GLY A 132 -3.25 -17.34 6.95
CA GLY A 132 -2.53 -16.75 8.08
C GLY A 132 -2.48 -15.24 8.00
N LYS A 133 -1.65 -14.62 8.86
CA LYS A 133 -1.50 -13.15 8.99
C LYS A 133 -1.01 -12.47 7.70
N LEU A 134 -0.41 -13.23 6.79
CA LEU A 134 0.16 -12.75 5.53
C LEU A 134 -0.71 -13.07 4.30
N HIS A 135 -1.95 -13.53 4.49
CA HIS A 135 -2.81 -13.93 3.38
C HIS A 135 -3.05 -12.76 2.41
N GLY A 136 -2.56 -12.88 1.18
CA GLY A 136 -2.70 -11.86 0.14
C GLY A 136 -1.65 -10.74 0.21
N ILE A 137 -0.73 -10.77 1.17
CA ILE A 137 0.26 -9.69 1.40
C ILE A 137 1.44 -9.81 0.42
N PRO A 138 1.70 -8.78 -0.42
CA PRO A 138 2.82 -8.79 -1.36
C PRO A 138 4.16 -8.46 -0.68
N ILE A 139 5.17 -9.28 -0.94
CA ILE A 139 6.52 -9.22 -0.37
C ILE A 139 7.54 -9.19 -1.49
N ILE A 140 8.57 -8.34 -1.36
CA ILE A 140 9.72 -8.34 -2.27
C ILE A 140 10.89 -9.07 -1.62
N VAL A 141 11.59 -9.92 -2.37
CA VAL A 141 12.76 -10.63 -1.86
C VAL A 141 14.00 -10.22 -2.62
N LYS A 142 15.15 -10.12 -1.94
CA LYS A 142 16.43 -9.89 -2.59
C LYS A 142 16.72 -11.01 -3.61
N ASP A 143 17.42 -10.69 -4.69
CA ASP A 143 17.68 -11.61 -5.80
C ASP A 143 18.64 -12.78 -5.50
N ASN A 144 19.04 -12.97 -4.24
CA ASN A 144 19.73 -14.16 -3.78
C ASN A 144 18.82 -15.17 -3.05
N TYR A 145 17.52 -14.95 -3.01
CA TYR A 145 16.54 -15.90 -2.46
C TYR A 145 15.97 -16.77 -3.58
N ASP A 146 15.98 -18.08 -3.41
CA ASP A 146 15.26 -18.99 -4.29
C ASP A 146 13.75 -18.83 -4.18
N VAL A 147 13.13 -18.65 -5.34
CA VAL A 147 11.68 -18.57 -5.52
C VAL A 147 11.35 -19.43 -6.71
N ALA A 148 10.57 -20.48 -6.51
CA ALA A 148 10.22 -21.44 -7.55
C ALA A 148 9.61 -20.71 -8.76
N GLY A 149 10.11 -21.03 -9.97
CA GLY A 149 9.64 -20.42 -11.22
C GLY A 149 10.25 -19.05 -11.54
N MET A 150 11.07 -18.48 -10.66
CA MET A 150 11.82 -17.24 -10.92
C MET A 150 13.33 -17.51 -10.98
N ALA A 151 14.06 -16.63 -11.66
CA ALA A 151 15.51 -16.65 -11.60
C ALA A 151 16.03 -16.17 -10.23
N THR A 152 17.12 -16.77 -9.77
CA THR A 152 17.92 -16.31 -8.63
C THR A 152 19.33 -16.05 -9.12
N THR A 153 19.67 -14.78 -9.33
CA THR A 153 20.87 -14.43 -10.10
C THR A 153 21.99 -13.82 -9.24
N ALA A 154 21.67 -13.50 -7.98
CA ALA A 154 22.49 -12.65 -7.12
C ALA A 154 22.92 -11.33 -7.80
N GLY A 155 22.07 -10.79 -8.67
CA GLY A 155 22.35 -9.62 -9.52
C GLY A 155 23.32 -9.87 -10.69
N SER A 156 23.82 -11.10 -10.87
CA SER A 156 24.85 -11.37 -11.88
C SER A 156 24.27 -11.84 -13.20
N ALA A 157 24.73 -11.22 -14.29
CA ALA A 157 24.44 -11.68 -15.65
C ALA A 157 24.90 -13.13 -15.91
N SER A 158 25.88 -13.64 -15.16
CA SER A 158 26.35 -15.04 -15.26
C SER A 158 25.29 -16.07 -14.81
N LEU A 159 24.36 -15.65 -13.94
CA LEU A 159 23.30 -16.48 -13.38
C LEU A 159 21.90 -16.03 -13.85
N ALA A 160 21.82 -15.23 -14.93
CA ALA A 160 20.55 -14.67 -15.42
C ALA A 160 19.47 -15.72 -15.72
N ASN A 161 19.89 -16.95 -16.06
CA ASN A 161 19.01 -18.09 -16.33
C ASN A 161 19.03 -19.16 -15.22
N SER A 162 19.52 -18.82 -14.03
CA SER A 162 19.55 -19.73 -12.88
C SER A 162 18.16 -19.80 -12.25
N ILE A 163 17.34 -20.76 -12.69
CA ILE A 163 15.99 -20.97 -12.15
C ILE A 163 16.08 -21.91 -10.95
N ALA A 164 15.56 -21.46 -9.80
CA ALA A 164 15.50 -22.28 -8.61
C ALA A 164 14.53 -23.47 -8.80
N PRO A 165 14.89 -24.69 -8.36
CA PRO A 165 14.01 -25.86 -8.47
C PRO A 165 12.79 -25.77 -7.53
N ASP A 166 12.94 -25.08 -6.40
CA ASP A 166 11.93 -24.88 -5.37
C ASP A 166 12.08 -23.51 -4.68
N ASP A 167 11.17 -23.22 -3.76
CA ASP A 167 11.24 -22.04 -2.89
C ASP A 167 12.24 -22.28 -1.76
N CYS A 168 13.08 -21.28 -1.46
CA CYS A 168 13.91 -21.33 -0.26
C CYS A 168 13.05 -21.43 1.01
N TYR A 169 13.62 -21.95 2.10
CA TYR A 169 12.86 -22.30 3.30
C TYR A 169 11.99 -21.14 3.83
N VAL A 170 12.56 -19.93 3.90
CA VAL A 170 11.82 -18.76 4.41
C VAL A 170 10.76 -18.26 3.43
N VAL A 171 10.99 -18.35 2.11
CA VAL A 171 9.95 -18.02 1.10
C VAL A 171 8.78 -19.00 1.20
N LYS A 172 9.08 -20.30 1.34
CA LYS A 172 8.08 -21.34 1.52
C LYS A 172 7.19 -21.06 2.74
N LYS A 173 7.77 -20.77 3.91
CA LYS A 173 7.00 -20.45 5.13
C LYS A 173 6.10 -19.23 4.98
N LEU A 174 6.56 -18.19 4.27
CA LEU A 174 5.76 -17.00 4.02
C LEU A 174 4.58 -17.32 3.07
N LYS A 175 4.82 -18.09 1.99
CA LYS A 175 3.76 -18.55 1.06
C LYS A 175 2.75 -19.50 1.72
N GLU A 176 3.18 -20.31 2.68
CA GLU A 176 2.30 -21.16 3.51
C GLU A 176 1.31 -20.31 4.33
N GLN A 177 1.73 -19.14 4.80
CA GLN A 177 0.87 -18.14 5.46
C GLN A 177 0.07 -17.27 4.48
N GLY A 178 0.25 -17.50 3.16
CA GLY A 178 -0.47 -16.84 2.09
C GLY A 178 0.16 -15.56 1.56
N ALA A 179 1.43 -15.30 1.86
CA ALA A 179 2.15 -14.21 1.22
C ALA A 179 2.34 -14.44 -0.28
N ILE A 180 2.46 -13.35 -1.03
CA ILE A 180 2.73 -13.34 -2.46
C ILE A 180 4.13 -12.77 -2.68
N ILE A 181 5.02 -13.51 -3.32
CA ILE A 181 6.33 -12.95 -3.70
C ILE A 181 6.14 -12.13 -4.96
N LEU A 182 6.22 -10.81 -4.84
CA LEU A 182 5.91 -9.88 -5.92
C LEU A 182 7.04 -9.72 -6.92
N ALA A 183 8.29 -9.64 -6.43
CA ALA A 183 9.45 -9.35 -7.26
C ALA A 183 10.78 -9.75 -6.59
N LYS A 184 11.82 -9.85 -7.41
CA LYS A 184 13.24 -9.95 -7.00
C LYS A 184 13.87 -8.57 -7.01
N ALA A 185 14.39 -8.15 -5.86
CA ALA A 185 15.06 -6.86 -5.68
C ALA A 185 16.53 -6.91 -6.08
N ASN A 186 17.00 -5.80 -6.64
CA ASN A 186 18.41 -5.57 -6.95
C ASN A 186 19.29 -5.57 -5.68
N MET A 187 20.56 -5.87 -5.88
CA MET A 187 21.53 -6.05 -4.81
C MET A 187 22.94 -5.70 -5.25
N SER A 188 23.88 -5.63 -4.31
CA SER A 188 25.29 -5.77 -4.68
C SER A 188 25.50 -7.16 -5.25
N GLU A 189 26.12 -7.26 -6.42
CA GLU A 189 26.37 -8.55 -7.08
C GLU A 189 27.08 -9.53 -6.13
N PHE A 190 26.57 -10.76 -6.05
CA PHE A 190 27.03 -11.81 -5.11
C PHE A 190 27.08 -11.36 -3.64
N ALA A 191 26.24 -10.39 -3.26
CA ALA A 191 26.19 -9.80 -1.92
C ALA A 191 27.50 -9.16 -1.43
N SER A 192 28.43 -8.90 -2.34
CA SER A 192 29.86 -8.60 -2.06
C SER A 192 30.16 -7.26 -1.41
N SER A 193 29.27 -6.27 -1.51
CA SER A 193 29.46 -4.92 -0.96
C SER A 193 28.36 -4.54 0.02
N GLY A 194 28.77 -4.04 1.18
CA GLY A 194 27.88 -3.35 2.13
C GLY A 194 27.66 -1.87 1.80
N SER A 195 28.41 -1.30 0.85
CA SER A 195 28.49 0.14 0.63
C SER A 195 27.59 0.66 -0.49
N ASP A 196 27.16 -0.21 -1.39
CA ASP A 196 26.30 0.07 -2.54
C ASP A 196 25.57 -1.20 -2.98
N SER A 197 24.51 -1.05 -3.77
CA SER A 197 23.78 -2.17 -4.36
C SER A 197 23.80 -2.07 -5.87
N ARG A 198 24.93 -2.53 -6.41
CA ARG A 198 25.28 -2.44 -7.82
C ARG A 198 25.50 -3.84 -8.38
N SER A 199 24.92 -4.11 -9.53
CA SER A 199 25.02 -5.41 -10.20
C SER A 199 25.00 -5.29 -11.71
N THR A 200 25.53 -6.30 -12.40
CA THR A 200 25.55 -6.30 -13.87
C THR A 200 24.17 -6.48 -14.48
N LEU A 201 23.27 -7.18 -13.81
CA LEU A 201 21.91 -7.42 -14.31
C LEU A 201 20.94 -6.30 -13.95
N GLY A 202 21.00 -5.79 -12.72
CA GLY A 202 20.06 -4.78 -12.21
C GLY A 202 20.54 -3.33 -12.30
N GLY A 203 21.82 -3.11 -12.64
CA GLY A 203 22.43 -1.78 -12.56
C GLY A 203 22.69 -1.35 -11.12
N THR A 204 22.79 -0.03 -10.88
CA THR A 204 22.98 0.52 -9.52
C THR A 204 21.62 0.92 -8.95
N ALA A 205 21.28 0.41 -7.77
CA ALA A 205 20.12 0.87 -7.00
C ALA A 205 20.45 2.19 -6.30
N HIS A 206 19.58 3.18 -6.44
CA HIS A 206 19.78 4.54 -5.93
C HIS A 206 18.86 4.85 -4.76
N ASN A 207 19.32 5.70 -3.84
CA ASN A 207 18.53 6.12 -2.69
C ASN A 207 17.33 7.00 -3.13
N PRO A 208 16.09 6.73 -2.69
CA PRO A 208 14.92 7.45 -3.19
C PRO A 208 14.76 8.86 -2.59
N TYR A 209 15.45 9.18 -1.48
CA TYR A 209 15.48 10.53 -0.93
C TYR A 209 16.45 11.45 -1.69
N ASP A 210 17.47 10.88 -2.34
CA ASP A 210 18.42 11.59 -3.20
C ASP A 210 19.09 10.56 -4.13
N THR A 211 18.70 10.54 -5.40
CA THR A 211 19.17 9.52 -6.37
C THR A 211 20.64 9.67 -6.72
N THR A 212 21.30 10.77 -6.31
CA THR A 212 22.75 10.90 -6.41
C THR A 212 23.50 10.15 -5.30
N ARG A 213 22.78 9.50 -4.36
CA ARG A 213 23.34 8.80 -3.20
C ARG A 213 23.08 7.31 -3.21
N SER A 214 23.93 6.60 -2.47
CA SER A 214 23.87 5.15 -2.33
C SER A 214 22.69 4.68 -1.49
N SER A 215 22.04 3.61 -1.93
CA SER A 215 21.06 2.85 -1.15
C SER A 215 21.70 1.99 -0.04
N ALA A 216 23.04 2.05 0.12
CA ALA A 216 23.88 1.03 0.75
C ALA A 216 23.70 -0.35 0.13
N GLY A 217 24.34 -1.35 0.72
CA GLY A 217 24.27 -2.72 0.26
C GLY A 217 24.42 -3.75 1.37
N SER A 218 24.30 -5.03 1.04
CA SER A 218 23.98 -5.53 -0.31
C SER A 218 22.48 -5.62 -0.61
N SER A 219 21.59 -5.34 0.35
CA SER A 219 20.12 -5.42 0.16
C SER A 219 19.48 -4.05 -0.15
N GLY A 220 20.19 -3.20 -0.89
CA GLY A 220 19.75 -1.84 -1.19
C GLY A 220 18.50 -1.79 -2.07
N GLY A 221 18.36 -2.68 -3.07
CA GLY A 221 17.14 -2.74 -3.86
C GLY A 221 15.91 -3.08 -3.02
N THR A 222 16.03 -4.03 -2.07
CA THR A 222 14.94 -4.35 -1.14
C THR A 222 14.57 -3.11 -0.30
N ALA A 223 15.57 -2.42 0.25
CA ALA A 223 15.33 -1.25 1.07
C ALA A 223 14.66 -0.12 0.28
N VAL A 224 15.14 0.18 -0.92
CA VAL A 224 14.55 1.19 -1.81
C VAL A 224 13.09 0.83 -2.14
N ALA A 225 12.82 -0.43 -2.49
CA ALA A 225 11.49 -0.88 -2.85
C ALA A 225 10.48 -0.74 -1.69
N VAL A 226 10.86 -1.15 -0.47
CA VAL A 226 9.99 -1.02 0.72
C VAL A 226 9.78 0.46 1.08
N THR A 227 10.82 1.29 0.98
CA THR A 227 10.76 2.73 1.25
C THR A 227 9.86 3.47 0.27
N CYS A 228 9.80 3.03 -0.99
CA CYS A 228 8.92 3.60 -2.01
C CYS A 228 7.51 2.98 -2.04
N ASN A 229 7.17 2.13 -1.06
CA ASN A 229 5.90 1.40 -1.01
C ASN A 229 5.64 0.62 -2.32
N PHE A 230 6.66 -0.13 -2.78
CA PHE A 230 6.52 -1.10 -3.90
C PHE A 230 6.09 -2.50 -3.43
N ALA A 231 6.06 -2.72 -2.12
CA ALA A 231 5.47 -3.88 -1.47
C ALA A 231 5.18 -3.56 0.01
N ALA A 232 4.45 -4.45 0.69
CA ALA A 232 4.15 -4.29 2.12
C ALA A 232 5.42 -4.45 2.97
N ALA A 233 6.26 -5.42 2.64
CA ALA A 233 7.53 -5.69 3.29
C ALA A 233 8.57 -6.24 2.30
N GLY A 234 9.82 -6.33 2.74
CA GLY A 234 10.90 -6.88 1.95
C GLY A 234 11.84 -7.80 2.74
N LEU A 235 12.53 -8.70 2.04
CA LEU A 235 13.57 -9.56 2.59
C LEU A 235 14.95 -9.20 2.07
N GLY A 236 15.93 -9.19 2.97
CA GLY A 236 17.35 -9.04 2.65
C GLY A 236 18.20 -10.05 3.42
N THR A 237 19.44 -10.21 2.99
CA THR A 237 20.43 -11.02 3.72
C THR A 237 21.48 -10.14 4.36
N ASP A 238 22.06 -10.61 5.47
CA ASP A 238 23.16 -9.92 6.16
C ASP A 238 24.32 -10.88 6.43
N THR A 239 25.50 -10.55 5.93
CA THR A 239 26.79 -11.20 6.23
C THR A 239 27.71 -10.31 7.07
N GLY A 240 27.41 -9.00 7.09
CA GLY A 240 28.28 -7.95 7.60
C GLY A 240 27.48 -6.70 7.94
N SER A 241 26.70 -6.15 7.02
CA SER A 241 25.73 -5.09 7.36
C SER A 241 24.53 -5.00 6.41
N SER A 242 24.33 -6.06 5.63
CA SER A 242 23.53 -5.99 4.41
C SER A 242 22.02 -5.92 4.60
N ILE A 243 21.51 -6.05 5.82
CA ILE A 243 20.13 -5.64 6.17
C ILE A 243 20.15 -4.27 6.84
N ARG A 244 20.99 -4.11 7.86
CA ARG A 244 20.98 -2.94 8.75
C ARG A 244 21.39 -1.65 8.05
N ARG A 245 22.45 -1.66 7.24
CA ARG A 245 22.94 -0.44 6.57
C ARG A 245 21.98 0.06 5.48
N PRO A 246 21.41 -0.81 4.61
CA PRO A 246 20.30 -0.42 3.75
C PRO A 246 19.09 0.12 4.51
N SER A 247 18.67 -0.51 5.61
CA SER A 247 17.56 0.01 6.43
C SER A 247 17.85 1.41 6.98
N SER A 248 19.09 1.67 7.44
CA SER A 248 19.51 2.98 7.95
C SER A 248 19.40 4.07 6.89
N PHE A 249 19.94 3.82 5.69
CA PHE A 249 19.98 4.81 4.60
C PHE A 249 18.63 5.04 3.91
N ASN A 250 17.68 4.11 4.07
CA ASN A 250 16.37 4.19 3.43
C ASN A 250 15.23 4.35 4.45
N ASN A 251 15.53 4.71 5.70
CA ASN A 251 14.53 5.03 6.72
C ASN A 251 13.56 3.87 7.06
N LEU A 252 14.13 2.68 7.25
CA LEU A 252 13.39 1.46 7.57
C LEU A 252 13.82 0.87 8.91
N TYR A 253 12.94 0.04 9.46
CA TYR A 253 13.34 -0.97 10.40
C TYR A 253 13.94 -2.16 9.65
N GLY A 254 14.90 -2.84 10.26
CA GLY A 254 15.48 -4.06 9.70
C GLY A 254 16.14 -4.89 10.78
N ILE A 255 15.96 -6.21 10.76
CA ILE A 255 16.58 -7.08 11.78
C ILE A 255 17.45 -8.13 11.12
N ARG A 256 18.71 -8.18 11.58
CA ARG A 256 19.58 -9.33 11.46
C ARG A 256 19.29 -10.22 12.67
N PRO A 257 18.56 -11.35 12.53
CA PRO A 257 18.27 -12.19 13.68
C PRO A 257 19.52 -12.89 14.21
N SER A 258 19.39 -13.55 15.37
CA SER A 258 20.39 -14.49 15.87
C SER A 258 20.74 -15.50 14.78
N LYS A 259 22.04 -15.77 14.61
CA LYS A 259 22.48 -16.77 13.62
C LYS A 259 21.84 -18.12 13.93
N GLY A 260 21.02 -18.63 13.01
CA GLY A 260 20.28 -19.88 13.19
C GLY A 260 18.80 -19.72 13.54
N LEU A 261 18.29 -18.51 13.77
CA LEU A 261 16.84 -18.34 13.97
C LEU A 261 16.03 -18.52 12.67
N THR A 262 16.59 -18.06 11.56
CA THR A 262 16.04 -18.19 10.21
C THR A 262 17.00 -18.98 9.34
N SER A 263 16.46 -19.88 8.51
CA SER A 263 17.27 -20.70 7.59
C SER A 263 17.88 -19.86 6.46
N ILE A 264 19.03 -20.32 5.98
CA ILE A 264 19.67 -19.86 4.73
C ILE A 264 19.62 -20.91 3.61
N ASP A 265 18.90 -22.02 3.79
CA ASP A 265 18.68 -23.00 2.72
C ASP A 265 17.96 -22.36 1.52
N GLY A 266 18.44 -22.63 0.30
CA GLY A 266 17.97 -21.98 -0.93
C GLY A 266 18.32 -20.50 -1.05
N VAL A 267 19.41 -20.03 -0.42
CA VAL A 267 19.91 -18.65 -0.54
C VAL A 267 21.32 -18.65 -1.08
N ILE A 268 21.61 -17.88 -2.14
CA ILE A 268 22.97 -17.74 -2.68
C ILE A 268 23.87 -17.16 -1.56
N PRO A 269 24.91 -17.90 -1.12
CA PRO A 269 25.69 -17.54 0.05
C PRO A 269 26.79 -16.53 -0.26
N LEU A 270 27.30 -15.88 0.80
CA LEU A 270 28.59 -15.20 0.81
C LEU A 270 29.53 -15.82 1.84
N ASN A 271 29.01 -16.10 3.03
CA ASN A 271 29.69 -16.81 4.10
C ASN A 271 28.62 -17.44 5.01
N ALA A 272 28.33 -18.72 4.83
CA ALA A 272 27.22 -19.39 5.50
C ALA A 272 27.35 -19.40 7.04
N ASP A 273 28.57 -19.26 7.58
CA ASP A 273 28.80 -19.14 9.02
C ASP A 273 28.29 -17.81 9.60
N ARG A 274 28.14 -16.78 8.75
CA ARG A 274 27.64 -15.44 9.12
C ARG A 274 26.33 -15.07 8.47
N ASP A 275 25.96 -15.72 7.38
CA ASP A 275 24.76 -15.37 6.64
C ASP A 275 23.51 -15.65 7.47
N VAL A 276 22.59 -14.69 7.39
CA VAL A 276 21.22 -14.80 7.88
C VAL A 276 20.27 -14.15 6.88
N THR A 277 19.04 -14.63 6.86
CA THR A 277 17.91 -13.98 6.20
C THR A 277 17.16 -13.11 7.21
N GLY A 278 16.65 -11.95 6.79
CA GLY A 278 15.86 -11.11 7.67
C GLY A 278 15.02 -10.05 6.95
N PRO A 279 13.97 -9.53 7.61
CA PRO A 279 13.06 -8.57 7.00
C PRO A 279 13.57 -7.13 7.09
N LEU A 280 13.08 -6.31 6.16
CA LEU A 280 13.14 -4.86 6.14
C LEU A 280 11.71 -4.33 6.02
N CYS A 281 11.28 -3.52 6.98
CA CYS A 281 9.87 -3.09 7.10
C CYS A 281 9.77 -1.60 7.43
N ARG A 282 8.58 -1.02 7.19
CA ARG A 282 8.28 0.38 7.49
C ARG A 282 8.02 0.62 8.98
N SER A 283 7.50 -0.39 9.69
CA SER A 283 7.16 -0.31 11.11
C SER A 283 7.83 -1.42 11.93
N ALA A 284 7.87 -1.24 13.25
CA ALA A 284 8.35 -2.27 14.18
C ALA A 284 7.40 -3.48 14.23
N GLU A 285 6.08 -3.26 14.11
CA GLU A 285 5.06 -4.31 14.09
C GLU A 285 5.21 -5.20 12.84
N ASP A 286 5.31 -4.60 11.65
CA ASP A 286 5.49 -5.35 10.41
C ASP A 286 6.78 -6.16 10.44
N LEU A 287 7.84 -5.64 11.06
CA LEU A 287 9.10 -6.36 11.24
C LEU A 287 8.92 -7.61 12.11
N ALA A 288 8.12 -7.52 13.17
CA ALA A 288 7.81 -8.63 14.07
C ALA A 288 6.95 -9.70 13.35
N ILE A 289 5.91 -9.29 12.63
CA ILE A 289 5.06 -10.18 11.82
C ILE A 289 5.92 -10.95 10.82
N MET A 290 6.80 -10.24 10.11
CA MET A 290 7.65 -10.85 9.10
C MET A 290 8.67 -11.82 9.69
N LEU A 291 9.35 -11.48 10.80
CA LEU A 291 10.30 -12.41 11.42
C LEU A 291 9.59 -13.65 11.99
N GLU A 292 8.42 -13.47 12.60
CA GLU A 292 7.58 -14.57 13.10
C GLU A 292 7.22 -15.54 11.97
N GLY A 293 6.92 -15.01 10.78
CA GLY A 293 6.63 -15.82 9.60
C GLY A 293 7.84 -16.54 9.01
N MET A 294 9.06 -16.07 9.24
CA MET A 294 10.31 -16.63 8.71
C MET A 294 10.98 -17.64 9.65
N ALA A 295 10.91 -17.40 10.96
CA ALA A 295 11.67 -18.14 11.96
C ALA A 295 11.24 -19.61 12.08
N GLY A 296 12.20 -20.50 12.28
CA GLY A 296 11.92 -21.90 12.60
C GLY A 296 13.00 -22.87 12.16
N THR A 297 12.91 -24.09 12.71
CA THR A 297 13.87 -25.15 12.44
C THR A 297 13.70 -25.73 11.04
N ASP A 298 14.81 -25.79 10.33
CA ASP A 298 14.97 -26.35 9.00
C ASP A 298 16.00 -27.49 9.04
N PRO A 299 15.61 -28.75 8.76
CA PRO A 299 16.54 -29.86 8.69
C PRO A 299 17.66 -29.70 7.64
N ALA A 300 17.47 -28.86 6.62
CA ALA A 300 18.50 -28.58 5.61
C ALA A 300 19.56 -27.58 6.09
N ASP A 301 19.25 -26.76 7.11
CA ASP A 301 20.19 -25.82 7.72
C ASP A 301 20.47 -26.20 9.18
N SER A 302 21.61 -26.84 9.41
CA SER A 302 22.05 -27.29 10.73
C SER A 302 22.16 -26.17 11.78
N TYR A 303 22.32 -24.89 11.38
CA TYR A 303 22.33 -23.79 12.33
C TYR A 303 20.97 -23.55 12.98
N THR A 304 19.89 -24.05 12.39
CA THR A 304 18.51 -23.82 12.84
C THR A 304 17.96 -24.89 13.78
N ALA A 305 18.79 -25.85 14.19
CA ALA A 305 18.39 -26.95 15.06
C ALA A 305 17.65 -26.50 16.33
N ASP A 306 18.04 -25.35 16.90
CA ASP A 306 17.44 -24.77 18.10
C ASP A 306 16.43 -23.64 17.83
N ALA A 307 16.18 -23.27 16.57
CA ALA A 307 15.39 -22.08 16.21
C ALA A 307 14.02 -22.03 16.90
N ASN A 308 13.27 -23.15 16.87
CA ASN A 308 11.95 -23.22 17.51
C ASN A 308 11.99 -22.98 19.03
N ASN A 309 13.12 -23.27 19.70
CA ASN A 309 13.30 -23.01 21.14
C ASN A 309 13.58 -21.53 21.43
N LEU A 310 14.00 -20.75 20.43
CA LEU A 310 14.28 -19.32 20.55
C LEU A 310 13.06 -18.44 20.25
N ILE A 311 12.03 -18.99 19.61
CA ILE A 311 10.80 -18.27 19.28
C ILE A 311 9.94 -18.14 20.56
N PRO A 312 9.49 -16.94 20.95
CA PRO A 312 8.59 -16.76 22.09
C PRO A 312 7.28 -17.55 21.88
N SER A 313 6.73 -18.12 22.95
CA SER A 313 5.52 -18.96 22.85
C SER A 313 4.29 -18.24 22.26
N GLY A 314 4.20 -16.91 22.39
CA GLY A 314 3.16 -16.07 21.80
C GLY A 314 3.52 -15.47 20.43
N GLY A 315 4.73 -15.74 19.92
CA GLY A 315 5.30 -15.06 18.76
C GLY A 315 5.91 -13.70 19.11
N TYR A 316 6.50 -13.02 18.12
CA TYR A 316 7.13 -11.71 18.32
C TYR A 316 6.10 -10.57 18.40
N THR A 317 4.85 -10.84 18.02
CA THR A 317 3.77 -9.85 18.03
C THR A 317 3.00 -9.78 19.36
N SER A 318 3.16 -10.75 20.27
CA SER A 318 2.28 -10.87 21.45
C SER A 318 2.47 -9.81 22.53
N ASN A 319 3.67 -9.21 22.63
CA ASN A 319 4.05 -8.31 23.73
C ASN A 319 4.35 -6.87 23.27
N LEU A 320 3.87 -6.50 22.08
CA LEU A 320 4.06 -5.15 21.53
C LEU A 320 3.10 -4.17 22.19
N THR A 321 3.60 -3.38 23.14
CA THR A 321 2.83 -2.34 23.82
C THR A 321 3.61 -1.03 23.87
N SER A 322 2.91 0.11 23.87
CA SER A 322 3.54 1.42 24.01
C SER A 322 4.25 1.61 25.36
N ASN A 323 3.96 0.75 26.35
CA ASN A 323 4.56 0.77 27.68
C ASN A 323 5.74 -0.21 27.82
N SER A 324 6.12 -0.96 26.79
CA SER A 324 7.13 -2.03 26.89
C SER A 324 8.53 -1.52 27.25
N LEU A 325 8.81 -0.21 27.12
CA LEU A 325 10.07 0.41 27.56
C LEU A 325 10.12 0.74 29.07
N LYS A 326 8.99 0.72 29.78
CA LYS A 326 8.94 1.09 31.19
C LYS A 326 9.77 0.13 32.04
N GLY A 327 10.81 0.67 32.67
CA GLY A 327 11.69 -0.10 33.55
C GLY A 327 12.80 -0.87 32.83
N LYS A 328 12.86 -0.81 31.49
CA LYS A 328 14.00 -1.37 30.74
C LYS A 328 15.24 -0.50 30.92
N LYS A 329 16.40 -1.15 30.99
CA LYS A 329 17.72 -0.52 31.08
C LYS A 329 18.48 -0.78 29.80
N ILE A 330 18.63 0.27 29.01
CA ILE A 330 19.29 0.23 27.70
C ILE A 330 20.71 0.75 27.84
N GLY A 331 21.67 -0.09 27.50
CA GLY A 331 23.07 0.29 27.39
C GLY A 331 23.31 1.14 26.14
N TYR A 332 24.28 2.04 26.15
CA TYR A 332 24.79 2.69 24.94
C TYR A 332 26.30 2.72 24.91
N LEU A 333 26.87 2.62 23.71
CA LEU A 333 28.31 2.70 23.48
C LEU A 333 28.72 4.14 23.15
N SER A 334 29.15 4.90 24.15
CA SER A 334 29.65 6.27 23.94
C SER A 334 30.87 6.32 23.02
N ASN A 335 31.71 5.28 23.04
CA ASN A 335 32.82 5.12 22.09
C ASN A 335 32.39 4.75 20.66
N SER A 336 31.13 4.37 20.42
CA SER A 336 30.57 4.30 19.05
C SER A 336 30.15 5.69 18.54
N PHE A 337 29.85 6.62 19.46
CA PHE A 337 29.51 7.99 19.14
C PHE A 337 30.78 8.85 19.07
N GLY A 338 31.28 9.09 17.86
CA GLY A 338 32.41 10.02 17.66
C GLY A 338 33.80 9.37 17.59
N TYR A 339 33.91 8.20 16.95
CA TYR A 339 35.19 7.63 16.53
C TYR A 339 35.13 7.18 15.08
N SER A 340 36.15 7.54 14.29
CA SER A 340 36.36 6.91 12.98
C SER A 340 36.99 5.54 13.19
N VAL A 341 36.43 4.54 12.53
CA VAL A 341 37.02 3.21 12.40
C VAL A 341 37.65 3.07 11.03
N LEU A 342 38.81 2.43 10.99
CA LEU A 342 39.42 1.95 9.77
C LEU A 342 38.48 0.95 9.07
N ASN A 343 38.71 0.66 7.79
CA ASN A 343 37.92 -0.35 7.05
C ASN A 343 38.00 -1.76 7.67
N THR A 344 39.03 -2.01 8.49
CA THR A 344 39.22 -3.21 9.31
C THR A 344 38.31 -3.24 10.55
N GLY A 345 37.67 -2.11 10.86
CA GLY A 345 36.85 -1.78 12.03
C GLY A 345 37.64 -1.57 13.33
N GLU A 346 38.95 -1.34 13.24
CA GLU A 346 39.78 -0.79 14.32
C GLU A 346 39.54 0.71 14.48
N VAL A 347 39.48 1.21 15.72
CA VAL A 347 39.47 2.66 15.96
C VAL A 347 40.74 3.24 15.35
N ALA A 348 40.61 4.19 14.42
CA ALA A 348 41.77 4.86 13.84
C ALA A 348 42.60 5.46 14.97
N THR A 349 43.84 5.03 15.11
CA THR A 349 44.72 5.47 16.20
C THR A 349 45.06 6.96 16.01
N GLY A 350 44.32 7.83 16.69
CA GLY A 350 44.58 9.28 16.66
C GLY A 350 43.31 10.13 16.64
N SER A 351 42.74 10.33 17.84
CA SER A 351 41.66 11.27 18.18
C SER A 351 40.22 10.81 17.89
N ALA A 352 39.37 10.95 18.91
CA ALA A 352 37.91 10.96 18.74
C ALA A 352 37.54 12.01 17.68
N VAL A 353 36.78 11.61 16.67
CA VAL A 353 36.25 12.55 15.69
C VAL A 353 34.89 12.98 16.22
N SER A 354 34.67 14.27 16.43
CA SER A 354 33.34 14.76 16.80
C SER A 354 32.32 14.23 15.79
N LEU A 355 31.30 13.52 16.28
CA LEU A 355 30.16 13.13 15.47
C LEU A 355 29.63 14.39 14.76
N ASP A 356 29.34 14.30 13.46
CA ASP A 356 28.80 15.44 12.74
C ASP A 356 27.63 16.02 13.54
N ASN A 357 27.61 17.35 13.71
CA ASN A 357 26.59 18.05 14.49
C ASN A 357 25.16 17.73 14.02
N LYS A 358 24.99 17.34 12.76
CA LYS A 358 23.71 16.87 12.19
C LYS A 358 23.25 15.55 12.82
N ILE A 359 24.16 14.61 13.02
CA ILE A 359 23.87 13.28 13.57
C ILE A 359 23.78 13.31 15.08
N SER A 360 24.61 14.10 15.76
CA SER A 360 24.56 14.23 17.22
C SER A 360 23.18 14.69 17.72
N GLY A 361 22.51 15.57 16.97
CA GLY A 361 21.13 15.96 17.23
C GLY A 361 20.13 14.80 17.11
N MET A 362 20.28 13.95 16.10
CA MET A 362 19.43 12.76 15.88
C MET A 362 19.61 11.73 16.99
N VAL A 363 20.86 11.43 17.37
CA VAL A 363 21.18 10.51 18.49
C VAL A 363 20.60 11.05 19.79
N THR A 364 20.76 12.35 20.05
CA THR A 364 20.19 13.00 21.24
C THR A 364 18.66 12.87 21.27
N LYS A 365 17.99 13.11 20.13
CA LYS A 365 16.53 12.94 20.00
C LYS A 365 16.10 11.49 20.21
N ALA A 366 16.80 10.53 19.61
CA ALA A 366 16.50 9.10 19.76
C ALA A 366 16.65 8.64 21.22
N LYS A 367 17.75 9.00 21.88
CA LYS A 367 17.95 8.75 23.32
C LYS A 367 16.87 9.41 24.18
N SER A 368 16.48 10.64 23.85
CA SER A 368 15.40 11.35 24.56
C SER A 368 14.06 10.62 24.43
N ASN A 369 13.73 10.12 23.25
CA ASN A 369 12.51 9.34 23.03
C ASN A 369 12.51 8.04 23.83
N LEU A 370 13.63 7.31 23.88
CA LEU A 370 13.76 6.10 24.73
C LEU A 370 13.50 6.41 26.21
N VAL A 371 14.06 7.51 26.73
CA VAL A 371 13.83 7.94 28.12
C VAL A 371 12.37 8.35 28.36
N LYS A 372 11.75 9.09 27.43
CA LYS A 372 10.34 9.49 27.52
C LYS A 372 9.39 8.29 27.53
N ALA A 373 9.72 7.25 26.78
CA ALA A 373 8.98 5.99 26.78
C ALA A 373 9.21 5.13 28.05
N GLY A 374 10.08 5.56 28.97
CA GLY A 374 10.25 4.96 30.29
C GLY A 374 11.51 4.12 30.49
N ALA A 375 12.45 4.13 29.54
CA ALA A 375 13.72 3.42 29.70
C ALA A 375 14.78 4.22 30.47
N THR A 376 15.68 3.51 31.14
CA THR A 376 16.91 4.06 31.73
C THR A 376 18.08 3.85 30.78
N LEU A 377 18.84 4.90 30.46
CA LEU A 377 20.03 4.78 29.62
C LEU A 377 21.31 4.73 30.44
N VAL A 378 22.21 3.79 30.13
CA VAL A 378 23.50 3.62 30.83
C VAL A 378 24.64 3.50 29.83
N ASP A 379 25.75 4.20 30.06
CA ASP A 379 26.95 4.01 29.23
C ASP A 379 27.61 2.69 29.59
N VAL A 380 27.77 1.81 28.60
CA VAL A 380 28.34 0.46 28.78
C VAL A 380 29.72 0.32 28.15
N SER A 381 30.32 1.41 27.68
CA SER A 381 31.61 1.38 26.97
C SER A 381 32.74 0.80 27.81
N ASN A 382 32.72 1.06 29.13
CA ASN A 382 33.70 0.51 30.08
C ASN A 382 33.32 -0.87 30.62
N LEU A 383 32.11 -1.36 30.33
CA LEU A 383 31.66 -2.70 30.74
C LEU A 383 32.06 -3.79 29.74
N ILE A 384 32.24 -3.43 28.47
CA ILE A 384 32.68 -4.36 27.42
C ILE A 384 34.20 -4.26 27.28
N PRO A 385 34.97 -5.30 27.65
CA PRO A 385 36.43 -5.25 27.53
C PRO A 385 36.87 -5.13 26.08
N GLU A 386 37.79 -4.21 25.77
CA GLU A 386 38.37 -4.08 24.42
C GLU A 386 39.09 -5.37 23.98
N THR A 387 39.64 -6.14 24.92
CA THR A 387 40.22 -7.47 24.67
C THR A 387 39.21 -8.47 24.11
N LEU A 388 37.94 -8.36 24.51
CA LEU A 388 36.85 -9.20 24.03
C LEU A 388 36.53 -8.89 22.57
N ILE A 389 36.49 -7.60 22.24
CA ILE A 389 36.23 -7.12 20.88
C ILE A 389 37.41 -7.43 19.95
N THR A 390 38.64 -7.17 20.39
CA THR A 390 39.85 -7.47 19.60
C THR A 390 40.00 -8.97 19.33
N SER A 391 39.70 -9.84 20.29
CA SER A 391 39.67 -11.30 20.08
C SER A 391 38.63 -11.70 19.03
N LEU A 392 37.42 -11.12 19.07
CA LEU A 392 36.38 -11.36 18.06
C LEU A 392 36.83 -10.99 16.64
N ARG A 393 37.71 -9.99 16.49
CA ARG A 393 38.24 -9.54 15.19
C ARG A 393 39.33 -10.43 14.61
N GLN A 394 40.00 -11.22 15.44
CA GLN A 394 41.15 -12.01 15.00
C GLN A 394 40.72 -13.06 13.97
N LYS A 395 41.49 -13.15 12.87
CA LYS A 395 41.33 -14.13 11.80
C LYS A 395 39.95 -14.15 11.11
N THR A 396 39.17 -13.08 11.20
CA THR A 396 37.83 -12.94 10.61
C THR A 396 37.74 -13.09 9.08
N SER A 397 38.86 -13.38 8.39
CA SER A 397 38.97 -13.52 6.94
C SER A 397 39.38 -14.95 6.53
N TYR A 398 38.65 -15.97 7.00
CA TYR A 398 38.74 -17.31 6.40
C TYR A 398 37.82 -17.35 5.17
N SER A 399 38.31 -17.92 4.06
CA SER A 399 37.59 -17.94 2.79
C SER A 399 36.70 -19.18 2.71
N VAL A 400 35.38 -18.98 2.84
CA VAL A 400 34.34 -20.02 2.63
C VAL A 400 33.53 -19.83 1.36
N PHE A 401 33.58 -18.64 0.75
CA PHE A 401 32.72 -18.27 -0.38
C PHE A 401 32.70 -19.32 -1.48
N GLU A 402 33.87 -19.76 -1.96
CA GLU A 402 33.93 -20.73 -3.06
C GLU A 402 33.29 -22.07 -2.69
N TRP A 403 33.51 -22.53 -1.45
CA TRP A 403 32.93 -23.78 -0.96
C TRP A 403 31.41 -23.66 -0.88
N ASP A 404 30.92 -22.64 -0.18
CA ASP A 404 29.49 -22.42 0.05
C ASP A 404 28.75 -22.20 -1.30
N MET A 405 29.35 -21.43 -2.22
CA MET A 405 28.79 -21.23 -3.56
C MET A 405 28.76 -22.52 -4.37
N ASN A 406 29.81 -23.34 -4.33
CA ASN A 406 29.82 -24.62 -5.05
C ASN A 406 28.81 -25.62 -4.46
N GLU A 407 28.58 -25.60 -3.14
CA GLU A 407 27.49 -26.36 -2.52
C GLU A 407 26.12 -25.90 -3.00
N TYR A 408 25.85 -24.60 -3.03
CA TYR A 408 24.61 -24.04 -3.57
C TYR A 408 24.43 -24.38 -5.06
N LEU A 409 25.45 -24.17 -5.90
CA LEU A 409 25.34 -24.45 -7.34
C LEU A 409 25.12 -25.95 -7.62
N ALA A 410 25.63 -26.83 -6.76
CA ALA A 410 25.37 -28.27 -6.84
C ALA A 410 23.92 -28.62 -6.49
N SER A 411 23.28 -27.90 -5.56
CA SER A 411 21.89 -28.17 -5.15
C SER A 411 20.87 -27.84 -6.26
N LEU A 412 21.22 -26.94 -7.19
CA LEU A 412 20.39 -26.58 -8.35
C LEU A 412 20.21 -27.72 -9.39
N GLY A 413 20.93 -28.84 -9.23
CA GLY A 413 20.79 -30.03 -10.07
C GLY A 413 21.34 -29.87 -11.49
N GLU A 414 20.98 -30.79 -12.39
CA GLU A 414 21.60 -30.91 -13.72
C GLU A 414 21.36 -29.71 -14.64
N ASN A 415 20.26 -28.97 -14.45
CA ASN A 415 19.90 -27.83 -15.31
C ASN A 415 20.55 -26.49 -14.89
N ALA A 416 21.28 -26.45 -13.76
CA ALA A 416 21.95 -25.22 -13.31
C ALA A 416 22.92 -24.68 -14.37
N PRO A 417 22.90 -23.37 -14.69
CA PRO A 417 23.72 -22.77 -15.76
C PRO A 417 25.22 -22.76 -15.45
N CYS A 418 25.58 -22.75 -14.17
CA CYS A 418 26.95 -22.91 -13.66
C CYS A 418 26.93 -23.98 -12.58
N LYS A 419 27.93 -24.86 -12.51
CA LYS A 419 28.08 -25.86 -11.44
C LYS A 419 29.09 -25.43 -10.40
N THR A 420 29.98 -24.52 -10.76
CA THR A 420 31.05 -24.04 -9.89
C THR A 420 31.31 -22.55 -10.07
N VAL A 421 32.00 -21.94 -9.10
CA VAL A 421 32.57 -20.58 -9.22
C VAL A 421 33.50 -20.48 -10.43
N LYS A 422 34.20 -21.58 -10.79
CA LYS A 422 35.02 -21.62 -12.01
C LYS A 422 34.17 -21.44 -13.26
N ASP A 423 33.00 -22.07 -13.35
CA ASP A 423 32.09 -21.88 -14.48
C ASP A 423 31.61 -20.43 -14.57
N ILE A 424 31.24 -19.83 -13.43
CA ILE A 424 30.87 -18.41 -13.34
C ILE A 424 32.00 -17.53 -13.90
N MET A 425 33.24 -17.75 -13.44
CA MET A 425 34.40 -17.00 -13.92
C MET A 425 34.68 -17.22 -15.41
N ASN A 426 34.46 -18.43 -15.92
CA ASN A 426 34.64 -18.77 -17.34
C ASN A 426 33.61 -18.10 -18.25
N THR A 427 32.44 -17.68 -17.74
CA THR A 427 31.48 -16.90 -18.54
C THR A 427 32.04 -15.55 -18.98
N GLY A 428 33.00 -14.99 -18.22
CA GLY A 428 33.51 -13.63 -18.43
C GLY A 428 32.51 -12.51 -18.06
N LEU A 429 31.30 -12.86 -17.60
CA LEU A 429 30.25 -11.92 -17.19
C LEU A 429 30.38 -11.60 -15.69
N GLY A 430 30.33 -10.32 -15.31
CA GLY A 430 30.43 -9.90 -13.89
C GLY A 430 31.82 -9.95 -13.27
N VAL A 431 32.73 -10.78 -13.80
CA VAL A 431 34.06 -11.09 -13.23
C VAL A 431 35.00 -9.87 -13.10
N ASN A 432 34.82 -8.85 -13.95
CA ASN A 432 35.63 -7.61 -13.92
C ASN A 432 34.97 -6.44 -13.19
N TYR A 433 33.68 -6.56 -12.84
CA TYR A 433 32.90 -5.48 -12.25
C TYR A 433 32.95 -5.54 -10.72
N ILE A 434 32.88 -6.74 -10.15
CA ILE A 434 32.84 -6.99 -8.72
C ILE A 434 33.74 -8.20 -8.40
N ASN A 435 34.69 -8.00 -7.49
CA ASN A 435 35.78 -8.94 -7.16
C ASN A 435 35.26 -10.27 -6.56
N ILE A 436 34.84 -11.24 -7.38
CA ILE A 436 34.95 -12.66 -7.01
C ILE A 436 36.45 -12.91 -6.77
N SER A 437 36.87 -12.79 -5.52
CA SER A 437 38.30 -12.71 -5.14
C SER A 437 38.96 -14.08 -5.07
N VAL A 438 38.57 -15.01 -5.94
CA VAL A 438 39.05 -16.39 -5.96
C VAL A 438 40.18 -16.51 -6.98
N LYS A 439 41.42 -16.62 -6.49
CA LYS A 439 42.61 -16.83 -7.32
C LYS A 439 42.78 -18.33 -7.54
N ASN A 440 42.29 -18.83 -8.68
CA ASN A 440 42.28 -20.26 -9.07
C ASN A 440 41.13 -21.08 -8.45
N PRO A 441 39.87 -20.89 -8.91
CA PRO A 441 38.76 -21.71 -8.45
C PRO A 441 38.93 -23.18 -8.85
N ALA A 442 38.48 -24.09 -8.00
CA ALA A 442 38.43 -25.54 -8.17
C ALA A 442 37.48 -25.94 -9.31
N ASN A 443 37.71 -27.12 -9.91
CA ASN A 443 36.84 -27.64 -10.98
C ASN A 443 35.58 -28.33 -10.42
N SER A 444 35.60 -28.73 -9.16
CA SER A 444 34.46 -29.35 -8.49
C SER A 444 34.58 -29.22 -6.97
N LEU A 445 33.47 -29.34 -6.26
CA LEU A 445 33.43 -29.38 -4.80
C LEU A 445 34.29 -30.54 -4.23
N SER A 446 34.34 -31.68 -4.92
CA SER A 446 35.11 -32.86 -4.48
C SER A 446 36.64 -32.65 -4.47
N GLU A 447 37.14 -31.65 -5.21
CA GLU A 447 38.57 -31.28 -5.21
C GLU A 447 38.93 -30.34 -4.05
N MET A 448 37.93 -29.81 -3.33
CA MET A 448 38.13 -28.81 -2.29
C MET A 448 38.32 -29.46 -0.93
N THR A 449 39.07 -28.79 -0.06
CA THR A 449 39.10 -29.12 1.38
C THR A 449 38.06 -28.27 2.09
N ASN A 450 37.24 -28.90 2.93
CA ASN A 450 36.21 -28.18 3.69
C ASN A 450 36.87 -27.10 4.57
N PRO A 451 36.59 -25.80 4.34
CA PRO A 451 37.19 -24.71 5.12
C PRO A 451 36.84 -24.77 6.61
N ARG A 452 35.74 -25.42 6.98
CA ARG A 452 35.26 -25.58 8.36
C ARG A 452 36.05 -26.61 9.17
N THR A 453 37.03 -27.30 8.57
CA THR A 453 37.96 -28.18 9.31
C THR A 453 39.30 -27.51 9.62
N THR A 454 39.48 -26.24 9.24
CA THR A 454 40.75 -25.52 9.40
C THR A 454 40.92 -24.95 10.81
N GLU A 455 42.18 -24.74 11.23
CA GLU A 455 42.49 -24.08 12.50
C GLU A 455 41.96 -22.64 12.56
N ASP A 456 41.99 -21.93 11.43
CA ASP A 456 41.49 -20.55 11.33
C ASP A 456 39.98 -20.49 11.56
N TRP A 457 39.20 -21.39 10.93
CA TRP A 457 37.76 -21.49 11.19
C TRP A 457 37.48 -21.82 12.66
N ASN A 458 38.16 -22.83 13.21
CA ASN A 458 38.02 -23.22 14.63
C ASN A 458 38.33 -22.05 15.58
N THR A 459 39.37 -21.27 15.28
CA THR A 459 39.73 -20.08 16.06
C THR A 459 38.61 -19.04 16.02
N CYS A 460 38.10 -18.73 14.84
CA CYS A 460 37.01 -17.75 14.70
C CYS A 460 35.72 -18.21 15.38
N TRP A 461 35.36 -19.48 15.23
CA TRP A 461 34.17 -20.06 15.86
C TRP A 461 34.27 -19.99 17.39
N ASN A 462 35.42 -20.36 17.96
CA ASN A 462 35.66 -20.26 19.40
C ASN A 462 35.64 -18.81 19.90
N ASN A 463 36.20 -17.87 19.15
CA ASN A 463 36.16 -16.43 19.50
C ASN A 463 34.73 -15.87 19.45
N MET A 464 33.93 -16.28 18.47
CA MET A 464 32.50 -15.95 18.39
C MET A 464 31.77 -16.48 19.64
N LEU A 465 31.93 -17.76 19.97
CA LEU A 465 31.27 -18.35 21.14
C LEU A 465 31.68 -17.67 22.45
N ASN A 466 32.98 -17.44 22.63
CA ASN A 466 33.49 -16.73 23.80
C ASN A 466 32.92 -15.32 23.91
N PHE A 467 32.85 -14.57 22.81
CA PHE A 467 32.22 -13.25 22.78
C PHE A 467 30.75 -13.33 23.17
N ARG A 468 29.97 -14.21 22.50
CA ARG A 468 28.53 -14.38 22.71
C ARG A 468 28.21 -14.72 24.16
N THR A 469 28.91 -15.68 24.75
CA THR A 469 28.69 -16.06 26.16
C THR A 469 29.09 -14.94 27.11
N THR A 470 30.23 -14.29 26.87
CA THR A 470 30.73 -13.24 27.77
C THR A 470 29.86 -12.00 27.73
N ILE A 471 29.45 -11.55 26.54
CA ILE A 471 28.60 -10.36 26.41
C ILE A 471 27.22 -10.59 27.03
N SER A 472 26.60 -11.75 26.81
CA SER A 472 25.32 -12.09 27.44
C SER A 472 25.43 -12.10 28.97
N LYS A 473 26.55 -12.59 29.52
CA LYS A 473 26.82 -12.52 30.96
C LYS A 473 26.96 -11.07 31.44
N ILE A 474 27.73 -10.24 30.73
CA ILE A 474 27.90 -8.82 31.08
C ILE A 474 26.54 -8.10 31.10
N LEU A 475 25.72 -8.30 30.07
CA LEU A 475 24.38 -7.70 30.00
C LEU A 475 23.52 -8.14 31.18
N LYS A 476 23.44 -9.46 31.43
CA LYS A 476 22.66 -10.03 32.52
C LYS A 476 23.10 -9.54 33.90
N ASP A 477 24.40 -9.61 34.21
CA ASP A 477 24.95 -9.22 35.51
C ASP A 477 24.72 -7.74 35.83
N ASN A 478 24.60 -6.90 34.80
CA ASN A 478 24.36 -5.47 34.93
C ASN A 478 22.88 -5.08 34.71
N GLY A 479 22.00 -6.05 34.49
CA GLY A 479 20.58 -5.85 34.20
C GLY A 479 20.34 -5.00 32.95
N ILE A 480 21.17 -5.13 31.91
CA ILE A 480 21.04 -4.42 30.64
C ILE A 480 20.21 -5.28 29.67
N ASP A 481 19.10 -4.72 29.18
CA ASP A 481 18.18 -5.43 28.28
C ASP A 481 18.66 -5.45 26.83
N ALA A 482 19.24 -4.33 26.36
CA ALA A 482 19.79 -4.18 25.02
C ALA A 482 20.84 -3.07 25.00
N VAL A 483 21.67 -3.04 23.96
CA VAL A 483 22.70 -2.03 23.76
C VAL A 483 22.50 -1.32 22.42
N ILE A 484 22.36 0.00 22.46
CA ILE A 484 22.27 0.86 21.27
C ILE A 484 23.65 1.42 20.88
N TYR A 485 23.87 1.55 19.58
CA TYR A 485 25.09 2.13 19.04
C TYR A 485 24.81 2.76 17.67
N VAL A 486 25.59 3.80 17.32
CA VAL A 486 25.52 4.36 15.97
C VAL A 486 26.38 3.51 15.06
N SER A 487 25.80 3.12 13.94
CA SER A 487 26.39 2.23 12.94
C SER A 487 26.91 2.95 11.70
N GLN A 488 26.69 4.27 11.59
CA GLN A 488 27.16 5.13 10.49
C GLN A 488 27.53 6.52 11.03
N THR A 489 28.68 7.05 10.60
CA THR A 489 29.22 8.33 11.08
C THR A 489 28.72 9.56 10.32
N ASP A 490 27.99 9.34 9.22
CA ASP A 490 27.44 10.32 8.29
C ASP A 490 26.13 9.78 7.65
N VAL A 491 25.41 10.61 6.89
CA VAL A 491 24.27 10.20 6.04
C VAL A 491 24.73 9.45 4.78
N ALA A 492 23.79 8.95 3.98
CA ALA A 492 24.08 8.16 2.78
C ALA A 492 25.15 8.82 1.88
N ASN A 493 26.16 8.04 1.50
CA ASN A 493 27.28 8.52 0.67
C ASN A 493 26.80 8.89 -0.73
N VAL A 494 27.47 9.87 -1.37
CA VAL A 494 27.30 10.12 -2.81
C VAL A 494 27.65 8.85 -3.59
N GLN A 495 26.80 8.49 -4.53
CA GLN A 495 26.97 7.35 -5.41
C GLN A 495 28.02 7.67 -6.46
N GLU A 496 29.22 7.10 -6.32
CA GLU A 496 30.28 7.27 -7.33
C GLU A 496 30.11 6.23 -8.46
N GLU A 497 30.02 6.68 -9.71
CA GLU A 497 29.80 5.82 -10.88
C GLU A 497 31.06 5.05 -11.37
N ASN A 498 32.26 5.40 -10.88
CA ASN A 498 33.53 4.86 -11.41
C ASN A 498 34.12 3.67 -10.62
N ALA A 499 34.35 2.54 -11.31
CA ALA A 499 34.88 1.27 -10.78
C ALA A 499 36.36 1.29 -10.30
N ASN A 500 37.14 2.35 -10.56
CA ASN A 500 38.59 2.38 -10.28
C ASN A 500 38.99 2.85 -8.87
N LEU A 501 38.04 2.96 -7.93
CA LEU A 501 38.22 3.75 -6.70
C LEU A 501 38.47 2.98 -5.40
N ALA A 502 38.84 1.70 -5.47
CA ALA A 502 39.47 0.99 -4.34
C ALA A 502 40.80 1.64 -3.86
N LYS A 503 41.24 2.77 -4.46
CA LYS A 503 42.54 3.42 -4.27
C LYS A 503 42.50 4.89 -3.78
N THR A 504 41.35 5.50 -3.49
CA THR A 504 41.31 6.89 -2.99
C THR A 504 41.20 6.98 -1.47
N THR A 505 42.06 7.81 -0.88
CA THR A 505 42.31 8.09 0.54
C THR A 505 41.27 8.95 1.26
N VAL A 506 40.10 9.20 0.67
CA VAL A 506 39.00 9.86 1.38
C VAL A 506 38.31 8.80 2.24
N ASN A 507 37.93 9.12 3.47
CA ASN A 507 37.31 8.21 4.42
C ASN A 507 35.94 7.71 3.92
N LYS A 508 35.94 6.71 3.02
CA LYS A 508 34.78 6.24 2.24
C LYS A 508 33.89 5.24 2.98
N ASN A 509 34.32 4.78 4.16
CA ASN A 509 33.50 3.93 5.01
C ASN A 509 32.78 4.78 6.06
N ASN A 510 31.60 5.24 5.67
CA ASN A 510 30.56 5.66 6.59
C ASN A 510 29.97 4.47 7.40
N ALA A 511 30.74 3.41 7.62
CA ALA A 511 30.43 2.37 8.58
C ALA A 511 31.05 2.84 9.90
N ALA A 512 30.22 3.19 10.87
CA ALA A 512 30.71 3.41 12.22
C ALA A 512 31.17 2.08 12.84
N SER A 513 31.94 2.22 13.91
CA SER A 513 32.56 1.13 14.63
C SER A 513 31.52 0.07 15.00
N TYR A 514 31.92 -1.20 14.93
CA TYR A 514 31.17 -2.36 15.43
C TYR A 514 29.97 -2.88 14.63
N ILE A 515 29.51 -2.21 13.56
CA ILE A 515 28.40 -2.71 12.73
C ILE A 515 28.68 -4.12 12.18
N ASN A 516 29.94 -4.46 11.91
CA ASN A 516 30.30 -5.78 11.41
C ASN A 516 30.51 -6.82 12.52
N TYR A 517 30.51 -6.45 13.81
CA TYR A 517 31.00 -7.34 14.87
C TYR A 517 29.89 -7.97 15.70
N PHE A 518 29.01 -7.17 16.32
CA PHE A 518 28.03 -7.70 17.26
C PHE A 518 27.03 -8.64 16.57
N GLY A 519 26.33 -8.15 15.55
CA GLY A 519 25.45 -9.01 14.76
C GLY A 519 26.23 -10.05 13.96
N PRO A 520 27.10 -9.66 13.02
CA PRO A 520 27.66 -10.60 12.04
C PRO A 520 28.70 -11.57 12.55
N VAL A 521 29.74 -11.07 13.24
CA VAL A 521 30.82 -11.94 13.70
C VAL A 521 30.44 -12.68 14.97
N ALA A 522 29.70 -12.07 15.91
CA ALA A 522 29.25 -12.75 17.12
C ALA A 522 27.92 -13.53 16.94
N GLY A 523 27.19 -13.29 15.84
CA GLY A 523 25.92 -13.96 15.54
C GLY A 523 24.77 -13.55 16.47
N LEU A 524 24.85 -12.37 17.08
CA LEU A 524 23.78 -11.81 17.94
C LEU A 524 22.64 -11.23 17.09
N PRO A 525 21.43 -11.11 17.66
CA PRO A 525 20.37 -10.35 17.01
C PRO A 525 20.72 -8.85 17.06
N ASP A 526 20.57 -8.18 15.92
CA ASP A 526 20.91 -6.77 15.75
C ASP A 526 19.87 -6.09 14.85
N MET A 527 19.16 -5.12 15.42
CA MET A 527 18.06 -4.40 14.80
C MET A 527 18.44 -2.96 14.48
N MET A 528 18.16 -2.55 13.25
CA MET A 528 18.18 -1.16 12.81
C MET A 528 16.84 -0.49 13.10
N MET A 529 16.87 0.68 13.74
CA MET A 529 15.69 1.52 13.97
C MET A 529 15.90 2.94 13.40
N PRO A 530 14.91 3.55 12.76
CA PRO A 530 14.99 4.94 12.31
C PRO A 530 15.23 5.95 13.44
N MET A 531 16.12 6.93 13.24
CA MET A 531 16.27 8.08 14.15
C MET A 531 15.59 9.37 13.62
N GLY A 532 15.05 9.32 12.40
CA GLY A 532 14.54 10.49 11.66
C GLY A 532 15.52 10.97 10.59
N PHE A 533 15.52 12.28 10.33
CA PHE A 533 16.25 12.91 9.24
C PHE A 533 17.29 13.92 9.73
N ALA A 534 18.47 13.92 9.10
CA ALA A 534 19.51 14.89 9.36
C ALA A 534 19.19 16.24 8.70
N LYS A 535 19.57 17.34 9.37
CA LYS A 535 19.36 18.71 8.85
C LYS A 535 20.18 18.94 7.57
N THR A 536 19.58 19.62 6.60
CA THR A 536 20.24 20.06 5.36
C THR A 536 21.50 20.89 5.63
N ASP A 537 22.44 20.84 4.71
CA ASP A 537 23.74 21.48 4.78
C ASP A 537 24.26 21.79 3.36
N ALA A 538 23.65 22.81 2.78
CA ALA A 538 23.99 23.27 1.43
C ALA A 538 25.48 23.62 1.27
N ALA A 539 26.17 24.03 2.36
CA ALA A 539 27.59 24.35 2.32
C ALA A 539 28.47 23.13 1.96
N ASN A 540 27.98 21.92 2.22
CA ASN A 540 28.65 20.66 1.90
C ASN A 540 27.92 19.85 0.80
N GLY A 541 27.08 20.52 -0.01
CA GLY A 541 26.35 19.87 -1.10
C GLY A 541 25.21 18.96 -0.65
N TYR A 542 24.71 19.15 0.57
CA TYR A 542 23.62 18.36 1.14
C TYR A 542 22.33 19.19 1.16
N THR A 543 21.57 19.13 0.08
CA THR A 543 20.35 19.93 -0.11
C THR A 543 19.08 19.24 0.37
N GLU A 544 19.08 17.90 0.41
CA GLU A 544 17.94 17.09 0.82
C GLU A 544 18.04 16.60 2.26
N LYS A 545 16.89 16.34 2.89
CA LYS A 545 16.83 15.66 4.19
C LYS A 545 17.01 14.15 3.97
N MET A 546 18.07 13.58 4.50
CA MET A 546 18.38 12.16 4.44
C MET A 546 18.19 11.49 5.81
N PRO A 547 17.69 10.25 5.80
CA PRO A 547 17.47 9.49 7.01
C PRO A 547 18.78 8.91 7.57
N LEU A 548 18.74 8.56 8.85
CA LEU A 548 19.73 7.71 9.48
C LEU A 548 19.09 6.86 10.55
N GLY A 549 19.59 5.64 10.73
CA GLY A 549 19.15 4.72 11.77
C GLY A 549 20.21 4.44 12.84
N MET A 550 19.75 3.85 13.94
CA MET A 550 20.55 3.42 15.08
C MET A 550 20.43 1.90 15.20
N SER A 551 21.56 1.23 15.43
CA SER A 551 21.58 -0.22 15.66
C SER A 551 21.36 -0.55 17.13
N MET A 552 20.78 -1.71 17.39
CA MET A 552 20.50 -2.21 18.72
C MET A 552 20.66 -3.73 18.76
N PHE A 553 21.55 -4.22 19.64
CA PHE A 553 21.73 -5.65 19.85
C PHE A 553 21.36 -6.07 21.28
N THR A 554 21.09 -7.35 21.47
CA THR A 554 20.91 -7.98 22.80
C THR A 554 21.57 -9.36 22.82
N SER A 555 21.34 -10.11 23.90
CA SER A 555 21.78 -11.50 24.02
C SER A 555 21.22 -12.37 22.90
N TYR A 556 21.97 -13.42 22.56
CA TYR A 556 21.56 -14.41 21.57
C TYR A 556 20.18 -15.00 21.91
N GLY A 557 19.29 -15.05 20.92
CA GLY A 557 17.92 -15.58 21.04
C GLY A 557 16.93 -14.69 21.78
N ASN A 558 17.25 -13.41 22.01
CA ASN A 558 16.37 -12.48 22.72
C ASN A 558 15.78 -11.37 21.82
N GLU A 559 15.42 -11.73 20.58
CA GLU A 559 14.80 -10.81 19.61
C GLU A 559 13.53 -10.13 20.16
N GLU A 560 12.77 -10.83 21.01
CA GLU A 560 11.58 -10.31 21.68
C GLU A 560 11.85 -8.96 22.36
N THR A 561 12.95 -8.85 23.11
CA THR A 561 13.34 -7.61 23.78
C THR A 561 13.61 -6.48 22.78
N LEU A 562 14.16 -6.79 21.61
CA LEU A 562 14.41 -5.78 20.58
C LEU A 562 13.10 -5.24 20.00
N PHE A 563 12.10 -6.10 19.75
CA PHE A 563 10.79 -5.69 19.26
C PHE A 563 10.02 -4.87 20.29
N GLU A 564 10.04 -5.27 21.56
CA GLU A 564 9.44 -4.51 22.66
C GLU A 564 9.99 -3.09 22.74
N ILE A 565 11.32 -2.94 22.63
CA ILE A 565 11.98 -1.64 22.62
C ILE A 565 11.62 -0.84 21.36
N ALA A 566 11.71 -1.47 20.18
CA ALA A 566 11.49 -0.80 18.90
C ALA A 566 10.06 -0.28 18.75
N TYR A 567 9.07 -1.09 19.13
CA TYR A 567 7.67 -0.72 19.08
C TYR A 567 7.36 0.43 20.04
N ALA A 568 7.73 0.33 21.32
CA ALA A 568 7.49 1.41 22.27
C ALA A 568 8.24 2.71 21.90
N TYR A 569 9.45 2.59 21.32
CA TYR A 569 10.20 3.73 20.77
C TYR A 569 9.44 4.39 19.61
N GLU A 570 8.94 3.59 18.67
CA GLU A 570 8.15 4.05 17.53
C GLU A 570 6.90 4.83 17.97
N GLN A 571 6.12 4.23 18.89
CA GLN A 571 4.90 4.84 19.42
C GLN A 571 5.19 6.17 20.14
N GLN A 572 6.32 6.25 20.86
CA GLN A 572 6.74 7.49 21.53
C GLN A 572 7.27 8.55 20.54
N ALA A 573 7.93 8.14 19.48
CA ALA A 573 8.58 9.04 18.52
C ALA A 573 7.61 9.57 17.44
N GLY A 574 6.54 8.81 17.17
CA GLY A 574 5.50 9.09 16.18
C GLY A 574 6.03 9.09 14.75
N SER A 575 5.23 9.60 13.81
CA SER A 575 5.57 9.68 12.37
C SER A 575 6.78 10.58 12.07
N SER A 576 7.38 11.26 13.06
CA SER A 576 8.53 12.14 12.83
C SER A 576 9.85 11.41 12.57
N ILE A 577 9.93 10.11 12.86
CA ILE A 577 11.15 9.31 12.68
C ILE A 577 11.18 8.54 11.36
N ARG A 578 10.03 8.40 10.68
CA ARG A 578 9.94 7.80 9.36
C ARG A 578 9.04 8.63 8.44
N LYS A 579 9.47 8.88 7.19
CA LYS A 579 8.64 9.52 6.16
C LYS A 579 8.89 8.87 4.80
N ALA A 580 7.85 8.60 4.00
CA ALA A 580 8.03 8.22 2.60
C ALA A 580 8.77 9.33 1.81
N PRO A 581 9.55 9.00 0.77
CA PRO A 581 10.21 10.00 -0.06
C PRO A 581 9.18 10.82 -0.85
N ASP A 582 9.33 12.15 -0.85
CA ASP A 582 8.43 13.07 -1.56
C ASP A 582 8.46 12.88 -3.10
N SER A 583 9.48 12.18 -3.61
CA SER A 583 9.67 11.85 -5.02
C SER A 583 8.76 10.71 -5.53
N VAL A 584 8.14 9.94 -4.63
CA VAL A 584 7.28 8.78 -4.95
C VAL A 584 5.91 8.89 -4.27
N PRO A 585 5.14 9.97 -4.55
CA PRO A 585 3.84 10.20 -3.92
C PRO A 585 2.84 9.09 -4.24
N ALA A 586 1.68 9.11 -3.60
CA ALA A 586 0.56 8.27 -4.00
C ALA A 586 0.28 8.42 -5.51
N LEU A 587 -0.08 7.33 -6.19
CA LEU A 587 -0.44 7.41 -7.61
C LEU A 587 -1.81 8.04 -7.75
N LYS A 588 -2.02 8.87 -8.77
CA LYS A 588 -3.36 9.36 -9.10
C LYS A 588 -4.25 8.23 -9.62
N ASP A 589 -5.53 8.31 -9.30
CA ASP A 589 -6.58 7.57 -10.00
C ASP A 589 -7.56 8.59 -10.61
N GLU A 590 -7.58 8.66 -11.94
CA GLU A 590 -8.43 9.58 -12.69
C GLU A 590 -9.92 9.35 -12.44
N ASN A 591 -10.31 8.14 -12.02
CA ASN A 591 -11.70 7.83 -11.67
C ASN A 591 -12.11 8.51 -10.35
N VAL A 592 -11.21 8.62 -9.37
CA VAL A 592 -11.50 9.35 -8.11
C VAL A 592 -11.63 10.84 -8.41
N ASN A 593 -10.72 11.38 -9.22
CA ASN A 593 -10.77 12.79 -9.62
C ASN A 593 -12.08 13.09 -10.36
N ALA A 594 -12.45 12.25 -11.33
CA ALA A 594 -13.71 12.40 -12.05
C ALA A 594 -14.94 12.23 -11.14
N TYR A 595 -14.91 11.31 -10.17
CA TYR A 595 -15.98 11.16 -9.20
C TYR A 595 -16.12 12.41 -8.32
N LEU A 596 -15.00 12.92 -7.79
CA LEU A 596 -14.99 14.14 -6.99
C LEU A 596 -15.54 15.32 -7.79
N ASP A 597 -15.08 15.51 -9.03
CA ASP A 597 -15.57 16.57 -9.92
C ASP A 597 -17.09 16.46 -10.13
N ASN A 598 -17.58 15.26 -10.44
CA ASN A 598 -19.02 15.01 -10.62
C ASN A 598 -19.82 15.28 -9.34
N LEU A 599 -19.28 14.92 -8.17
CA LEU A 599 -19.91 15.15 -6.88
C LEU A 599 -19.94 16.64 -6.51
N MET A 600 -18.86 17.36 -6.79
CA MET A 600 -18.77 18.81 -6.63
C MET A 600 -19.82 19.51 -7.51
N ASP A 601 -19.94 19.09 -8.78
CA ASP A 601 -20.99 19.54 -9.70
C ASP A 601 -22.40 19.22 -9.18
N ALA A 602 -22.60 18.04 -8.59
CA ALA A 602 -23.87 17.62 -8.01
C ALA A 602 -24.25 18.46 -6.78
N VAL A 603 -23.30 18.82 -5.93
CA VAL A 603 -23.48 19.75 -4.79
C VAL A 603 -23.87 21.13 -5.30
N TYR A 604 -23.19 21.64 -6.32
CA TYR A 604 -23.51 22.94 -6.94
C TYR A 604 -24.88 22.97 -7.62
N SER A 605 -25.34 21.83 -8.11
CA SER A 605 -26.58 21.69 -8.87
C SER A 605 -27.84 21.52 -7.99
N ILE A 606 -27.71 21.50 -6.65
CA ILE A 606 -28.89 21.40 -5.77
C ILE A 606 -29.73 22.68 -5.88
N ASP A 607 -30.87 22.56 -6.55
CA ASP A 607 -31.88 23.61 -6.62
C ASP A 607 -32.77 23.59 -5.37
N TYR A 608 -32.36 24.33 -4.34
CA TYR A 608 -33.11 24.45 -3.10
C TYR A 608 -34.49 25.08 -3.30
N ASP A 609 -34.73 25.88 -4.34
CA ASP A 609 -36.04 26.50 -4.58
C ASP A 609 -37.15 25.47 -4.86
N LYS A 610 -36.80 24.20 -5.13
CA LYS A 610 -37.76 23.10 -5.28
C LYS A 610 -38.31 22.57 -3.96
N TYR A 611 -37.77 22.95 -2.80
CA TYR A 611 -38.11 22.33 -1.51
C TYR A 611 -38.83 23.28 -0.55
N THR A 612 -39.60 22.71 0.38
CA THR A 612 -40.42 23.45 1.36
C THR A 612 -39.75 23.64 2.72
N VAL A 613 -38.73 22.83 3.02
CA VAL A 613 -37.99 22.84 4.30
C VAL A 613 -36.51 22.60 4.02
N TYR A 614 -35.63 23.34 4.69
CA TYR A 614 -34.18 23.29 4.49
C TYR A 614 -33.45 22.77 5.73
N PRO A 615 -32.59 21.75 5.61
CA PRO A 615 -31.75 21.29 6.71
C PRO A 615 -30.49 22.17 6.83
N GLU A 616 -30.63 23.43 7.29
CA GLU A 616 -29.55 24.45 7.31
C GLU A 616 -28.21 23.94 7.88
N ALA A 617 -28.24 23.25 9.03
CA ALA A 617 -27.03 22.73 9.66
C ALA A 617 -26.31 21.68 8.80
N LYS A 618 -27.06 20.85 8.07
CA LYS A 618 -26.50 19.84 7.16
C LYS A 618 -25.94 20.50 5.90
N ILE A 619 -26.66 21.47 5.33
CA ILE A 619 -26.22 22.25 4.18
C ILE A 619 -24.89 22.95 4.50
N LYS A 620 -24.79 23.60 5.66
CA LYS A 620 -23.55 24.25 6.11
C LYS A 620 -22.39 23.26 6.26
N LYS A 621 -22.65 22.05 6.79
CA LYS A 621 -21.65 20.99 6.90
C LYS A 621 -21.18 20.52 5.51
N MET A 622 -22.11 20.31 4.57
CA MET A 622 -21.82 19.91 3.19
C MET A 622 -20.95 20.94 2.48
N TYR A 623 -21.30 22.24 2.52
CA TYR A 623 -20.45 23.28 1.92
C TYR A 623 -19.08 23.40 2.58
N SER A 624 -18.98 23.19 3.89
CA SER A 624 -17.66 23.13 4.55
C SER A 624 -16.81 21.96 4.06
N LYS A 625 -17.42 20.83 3.66
CA LYS A 625 -16.71 19.71 3.04
C LYS A 625 -16.36 19.99 1.59
N TYR A 626 -17.26 20.65 0.85
CA TYR A 626 -16.99 21.15 -0.50
C TYR A 626 -15.75 22.07 -0.53
N ASP A 627 -15.71 23.08 0.35
CA ASP A 627 -14.59 24.04 0.42
C ASP A 627 -13.25 23.38 0.82
N ALA A 628 -13.31 22.23 1.50
CA ALA A 628 -12.13 21.43 1.83
C ALA A 628 -11.68 20.62 0.61
N ALA A 629 -12.63 19.98 -0.08
CA ALA A 629 -12.38 19.20 -1.28
C ALA A 629 -11.81 20.03 -2.43
N GLU A 630 -12.25 21.28 -2.61
CA GLU A 630 -11.74 22.21 -3.64
C GLU A 630 -10.23 22.52 -3.48
N LYS A 631 -9.68 22.31 -2.28
CA LYS A 631 -8.28 22.62 -1.96
C LYS A 631 -7.37 21.40 -1.94
N VAL A 632 -7.91 20.20 -2.16
CA VAL A 632 -7.13 18.97 -2.13
C VAL A 632 -6.15 18.92 -3.30
N ASN A 633 -4.98 18.35 -3.03
CA ASN A 633 -4.03 18.02 -4.06
C ASN A 633 -4.52 16.78 -4.83
N THR A 634 -5.15 16.97 -5.99
CA THR A 634 -5.65 15.87 -6.84
C THR A 634 -4.56 14.97 -7.43
N ASN A 635 -3.29 15.25 -7.12
CA ASN A 635 -2.17 14.36 -7.39
C ASN A 635 -1.98 13.29 -6.31
N ASP A 636 -2.58 13.47 -5.13
CA ASP A 636 -2.61 12.49 -4.05
C ASP A 636 -3.98 11.83 -4.02
N ILE A 637 -4.01 10.54 -4.31
CA ILE A 637 -5.29 9.86 -4.49
C ILE A 637 -6.03 9.60 -3.19
N TYR A 638 -5.32 9.48 -2.08
CA TYR A 638 -5.93 9.22 -0.79
C TYR A 638 -6.52 10.51 -0.22
N GLU A 639 -5.81 11.64 -0.37
CA GLU A 639 -6.41 12.95 -0.05
C GLU A 639 -7.67 13.21 -0.90
N THR A 640 -7.63 12.86 -2.19
CA THR A 640 -8.77 13.02 -3.11
C THR A 640 -9.93 12.11 -2.71
N TYR A 641 -9.64 10.85 -2.39
CA TYR A 641 -10.63 9.89 -1.92
C TYR A 641 -11.29 10.35 -0.62
N ASP A 642 -10.51 10.75 0.39
CA ASP A 642 -11.02 11.20 1.69
C ASP A 642 -11.94 12.42 1.51
N ALA A 643 -11.54 13.37 0.67
CA ALA A 643 -12.37 14.53 0.35
C ALA A 643 -13.65 14.15 -0.40
N ALA A 644 -13.56 13.25 -1.38
CA ALA A 644 -14.72 12.74 -2.11
C ALA A 644 -15.70 12.02 -1.18
N TYR A 645 -15.19 11.14 -0.31
CA TYR A 645 -15.98 10.40 0.67
C TYR A 645 -16.67 11.33 1.68
N ASP A 646 -15.91 12.22 2.32
CA ASP A 646 -16.45 13.18 3.28
C ASP A 646 -17.54 14.08 2.67
N LEU A 647 -17.34 14.51 1.42
CA LEU A 647 -18.32 15.27 0.68
C LEU A 647 -19.54 14.43 0.32
N ALA A 648 -19.36 13.17 -0.09
CA ALA A 648 -20.44 12.27 -0.50
C ALA A 648 -21.36 11.96 0.68
N VAL A 649 -20.79 11.62 1.85
CA VAL A 649 -21.52 11.41 3.11
C VAL A 649 -22.34 12.67 3.47
N ALA A 650 -21.74 13.86 3.33
CA ALA A 650 -22.42 15.10 3.65
C ALA A 650 -23.54 15.44 2.64
N TYR A 651 -23.29 15.19 1.36
CA TYR A 651 -24.25 15.35 0.25
C TYR A 651 -25.46 14.42 0.43
N ASP A 652 -25.24 13.13 0.68
CA ASP A 652 -26.32 12.17 0.88
C ASP A 652 -27.16 12.49 2.13
N SER A 653 -26.52 12.97 3.20
CA SER A 653 -27.22 13.45 4.39
C SER A 653 -28.16 14.62 4.11
N VAL A 654 -27.81 15.51 3.16
CA VAL A 654 -28.67 16.60 2.69
C VAL A 654 -29.79 16.05 1.81
N LEU A 655 -29.49 15.22 0.80
CA LEU A 655 -30.52 14.64 -0.08
C LEU A 655 -31.56 13.84 0.70
N THR A 656 -31.11 13.01 1.65
CA THR A 656 -31.98 12.25 2.55
C THR A 656 -32.91 13.17 3.36
N ALA A 657 -32.42 14.33 3.80
CA ALA A 657 -33.24 15.29 4.54
C ALA A 657 -34.22 16.08 3.65
N LEU A 658 -33.90 16.26 2.36
CA LEU A 658 -34.77 16.89 1.37
C LEU A 658 -35.83 15.93 0.81
N ASN A 659 -35.61 14.62 0.90
CA ASN A 659 -36.50 13.60 0.39
C ASN A 659 -37.94 13.78 0.92
N GLY A 660 -38.92 13.82 -0.01
CA GLY A 660 -40.33 14.03 0.31
C GLY A 660 -40.71 15.45 0.75
N LYS A 661 -39.83 16.45 0.57
CA LYS A 661 -40.08 17.88 0.89
C LYS A 661 -40.28 18.78 -0.33
N GLU A 662 -40.41 18.19 -1.52
CA GLU A 662 -40.60 18.90 -2.79
C GLU A 662 -41.89 19.74 -2.79
N LYS A 663 -41.83 20.92 -3.40
CA LYS A 663 -43.00 21.78 -3.63
C LYS A 663 -43.92 21.09 -4.62
N VAL A 664 -45.10 20.68 -4.17
CA VAL A 664 -46.15 20.15 -5.06
C VAL A 664 -46.77 21.33 -5.81
N GLU A 665 -46.48 21.44 -7.11
CA GLU A 665 -47.22 22.36 -7.98
C GLU A 665 -48.68 21.93 -8.05
N THR A 666 -49.57 22.73 -7.48
CA THR A 666 -51.01 22.53 -7.67
C THR A 666 -51.41 23.22 -8.97
N PRO A 667 -51.83 22.50 -10.03
CA PRO A 667 -52.19 23.13 -11.29
C PRO A 667 -53.38 24.08 -11.08
N THR A 668 -53.20 25.33 -11.49
CA THR A 668 -54.23 26.37 -11.41
C THR A 668 -55.29 26.11 -12.49
N VAL A 669 -56.33 25.34 -12.15
CA VAL A 669 -57.41 25.06 -13.10
C VAL A 669 -58.31 26.30 -13.23
N SER A 670 -58.30 26.91 -14.43
CA SER A 670 -59.11 28.09 -14.76
C SER A 670 -60.62 27.81 -14.67
N LYS A 671 -61.40 28.79 -14.20
CA LYS A 671 -62.86 28.67 -14.10
C LYS A 671 -63.48 28.48 -15.49
N PRO A 672 -64.44 27.55 -15.66
CA PRO A 672 -65.16 27.40 -16.92
C PRO A 672 -65.90 28.67 -17.36
N ALA A 673 -66.00 28.87 -18.68
CA ALA A 673 -66.85 29.90 -19.25
C ALA A 673 -68.32 29.76 -18.80
N LYS A 674 -69.04 30.88 -18.73
CA LYS A 674 -70.46 30.92 -18.33
C LYS A 674 -71.31 30.00 -19.22
N ALA A 675 -72.01 29.05 -18.60
CA ALA A 675 -72.85 28.11 -19.34
C ALA A 675 -74.11 28.77 -19.91
N LYS A 676 -74.63 28.24 -21.03
CA LYS A 676 -75.83 28.75 -21.71
C LYS A 676 -76.89 27.65 -21.84
N ILE A 677 -78.14 27.98 -21.52
CA ILE A 677 -79.29 27.10 -21.77
C ILE A 677 -79.80 27.38 -23.18
N LEU A 678 -79.71 26.40 -24.08
CA LEU A 678 -80.21 26.50 -25.45
C LEU A 678 -81.73 26.37 -25.47
N SER A 679 -82.25 25.26 -24.93
CA SER A 679 -83.68 24.99 -24.90
C SER A 679 -84.09 24.31 -23.61
N VAL A 680 -85.34 24.51 -23.24
CA VAL A 680 -86.01 23.67 -22.25
C VAL A 680 -87.28 23.17 -22.90
N SER A 681 -87.37 21.86 -23.16
CA SER A 681 -88.49 21.24 -23.87
C SER A 681 -89.21 20.24 -22.96
N ARG A 682 -90.52 20.12 -23.14
CA ARG A 682 -91.37 19.11 -22.49
C ARG A 682 -91.37 17.86 -23.38
N THR A 683 -91.20 16.69 -22.78
CA THR A 683 -91.49 15.42 -23.45
C THR A 683 -92.94 15.04 -23.16
N ALA A 684 -93.65 14.48 -24.13
CA ALA A 684 -95.09 14.21 -24.11
C ALA A 684 -95.52 13.12 -23.11
N SER A 685 -95.36 13.39 -21.81
CA SER A 685 -96.08 12.80 -20.69
C SER A 685 -95.70 13.59 -19.43
N ASN A 686 -96.70 13.97 -18.65
CA ASN A 686 -96.62 15.02 -17.64
C ASN A 686 -95.55 14.74 -16.55
N LYS A 687 -94.81 15.78 -16.13
CA LYS A 687 -93.82 15.86 -15.01
C LYS A 687 -92.31 15.72 -15.36
N LYS A 688 -91.92 15.83 -16.64
CA LYS A 688 -90.51 15.83 -17.09
C LYS A 688 -90.18 17.02 -17.99
N ILE A 689 -89.07 17.70 -17.74
CA ILE A 689 -88.47 18.69 -18.65
C ILE A 689 -87.06 18.25 -19.04
N THR A 690 -86.70 18.50 -20.29
CA THR A 690 -85.35 18.28 -20.81
C THR A 690 -84.66 19.62 -21.01
N ILE A 691 -83.58 19.84 -20.28
CA ILE A 691 -82.74 21.03 -20.35
C ILE A 691 -81.58 20.72 -21.30
N THR A 692 -81.49 21.48 -22.38
CA THR A 692 -80.38 21.40 -23.34
C THR A 692 -79.43 22.58 -23.14
N MET A 693 -78.16 22.29 -22.90
CA MET A 693 -77.08 23.23 -22.62
C MET A 693 -76.16 23.33 -23.84
N GLN A 694 -75.50 24.47 -24.00
CA GLN A 694 -74.48 24.62 -25.04
C GLN A 694 -73.24 23.80 -24.68
N LYS A 695 -72.74 22.98 -25.61
CA LYS A 695 -71.49 22.22 -25.45
C LYS A 695 -70.34 23.18 -25.19
N GLN A 696 -69.56 22.92 -24.15
CA GLN A 696 -68.34 23.67 -23.82
C GLN A 696 -67.14 22.74 -23.88
N LYS A 697 -66.01 23.25 -24.38
CA LYS A 697 -64.74 22.52 -24.38
C LYS A 697 -64.15 22.52 -22.96
N GLU A 698 -63.42 21.46 -22.62
CA GLU A 698 -62.60 21.36 -21.40
C GLU A 698 -63.36 21.46 -20.06
N ILE A 699 -64.62 21.04 -19.99
CA ILE A 699 -65.39 20.97 -18.74
C ILE A 699 -65.60 19.52 -18.32
N THR A 700 -65.77 19.28 -17.02
CA THR A 700 -66.15 17.96 -16.49
C THR A 700 -67.66 17.75 -16.48
N GLY A 701 -68.43 18.83 -16.36
CA GLY A 701 -69.88 18.75 -16.46
C GLY A 701 -70.59 20.06 -16.15
N TYR A 702 -71.91 19.98 -15.99
CA TYR A 702 -72.80 21.07 -15.65
C TYR A 702 -73.47 20.81 -14.31
N GLU A 703 -73.62 21.85 -13.51
CA GLU A 703 -74.52 21.90 -12.38
C GLU A 703 -75.77 22.69 -12.77
N ILE A 704 -76.93 22.11 -12.48
CA ILE A 704 -78.23 22.61 -12.88
C ILE A 704 -79.04 22.82 -11.60
N GLN A 705 -79.52 24.03 -11.41
CA GLN A 705 -80.49 24.35 -10.37
C GLN A 705 -81.85 24.60 -10.99
N TYR A 706 -82.88 24.04 -10.36
CA TYR A 706 -84.26 24.33 -10.69
C TYR A 706 -85.04 24.62 -9.40
N SER A 707 -85.88 25.64 -9.44
CA SER A 707 -86.59 26.13 -8.26
C SER A 707 -87.98 26.65 -8.60
N THR A 708 -88.93 26.57 -7.65
CA THR A 708 -90.22 27.27 -7.78
C THR A 708 -90.12 28.75 -7.41
N SER A 709 -88.96 29.22 -6.95
CA SER A 709 -88.64 30.62 -6.67
C SER A 709 -87.61 31.14 -7.67
N LYS A 710 -87.81 32.36 -8.19
CA LYS A 710 -86.85 33.03 -9.09
C LYS A 710 -85.51 33.31 -8.40
N ASN A 711 -85.51 33.40 -7.06
CA ASN A 711 -84.32 33.69 -6.25
C ASN A 711 -83.54 32.42 -5.86
N PHE A 712 -84.00 31.23 -6.26
CA PHE A 712 -83.36 29.95 -5.93
C PHE A 712 -83.11 29.74 -4.41
N THR A 713 -84.05 30.18 -3.56
CA THR A 713 -83.97 30.01 -2.10
C THR A 713 -84.31 28.57 -1.66
N SER A 714 -83.63 28.08 -0.60
CA SER A 714 -84.02 26.84 0.08
C SER A 714 -85.40 27.01 0.76
N PRO A 715 -86.30 26.00 0.80
CA PRO A 715 -86.18 24.62 0.31
C PRO A 715 -86.66 24.43 -1.14
N THR A 716 -86.93 25.53 -1.86
CA THR A 716 -87.56 25.45 -3.19
C THR A 716 -86.61 25.04 -4.31
N THR A 717 -85.30 25.09 -4.07
CA THR A 717 -84.24 24.79 -5.03
C THR A 717 -83.75 23.36 -4.93
N LYS A 718 -83.66 22.69 -6.08
CA LYS A 718 -82.97 21.40 -6.22
C LYS A 718 -81.80 21.56 -7.18
N THR A 719 -80.72 20.86 -6.87
CA THR A 719 -79.48 20.86 -7.66
C THR A 719 -79.24 19.46 -8.22
N VAL A 720 -78.87 19.36 -9.49
CA VAL A 720 -78.46 18.11 -10.15
C VAL A 720 -77.24 18.38 -11.03
N THR A 721 -76.44 17.34 -11.29
CA THR A 721 -75.32 17.42 -12.22
C THR A 721 -75.57 16.63 -13.50
N SER A 722 -74.86 17.01 -14.57
CA SER A 722 -74.88 16.36 -15.87
C SER A 722 -73.50 16.39 -16.50
N SER A 723 -72.98 15.25 -16.95
CA SER A 723 -71.78 15.18 -17.81
C SER A 723 -72.11 15.44 -19.28
N THR A 724 -73.39 15.42 -19.66
CA THR A 724 -73.85 15.64 -21.04
C THR A 724 -74.61 16.95 -21.18
N VAL A 725 -74.72 17.42 -22.42
CA VAL A 725 -75.43 18.65 -22.79
C VAL A 725 -76.96 18.56 -22.66
N LYS A 726 -77.53 17.39 -22.41
CA LYS A 726 -78.97 17.20 -22.22
C LYS A 726 -79.23 16.53 -20.87
N LYS A 727 -79.98 17.19 -20.00
CA LYS A 727 -80.43 16.61 -18.72
C LYS A 727 -81.94 16.66 -18.60
N ALA A 728 -82.53 15.49 -18.38
CA ALA A 728 -83.91 15.42 -17.94
C ALA A 728 -84.01 15.60 -16.42
N VAL A 729 -84.95 16.42 -15.98
CA VAL A 729 -85.39 16.47 -14.57
C VAL A 729 -86.84 16.04 -14.47
N ASN A 730 -87.10 15.13 -13.53
CA ASN A 730 -88.36 14.40 -13.39
C ASN A 730 -89.12 14.85 -12.13
N LYS A 731 -90.36 14.35 -11.95
CA LYS A 731 -91.20 14.57 -10.76
C LYS A 731 -91.54 16.05 -10.48
N LEU A 732 -91.67 16.87 -11.53
CA LEU A 732 -92.09 18.27 -11.39
C LEU A 732 -93.62 18.38 -11.22
N ASN A 733 -94.09 19.35 -10.43
CA ASN A 733 -95.51 19.57 -10.23
C ASN A 733 -96.11 20.35 -11.41
N ALA A 734 -97.12 19.76 -12.07
CA ALA A 734 -97.76 20.31 -13.27
C ALA A 734 -98.66 21.53 -13.05
N LYS A 735 -98.67 22.13 -11.85
CA LYS A 735 -99.34 23.40 -11.54
C LYS A 735 -98.37 24.50 -11.09
N LYS A 736 -97.05 24.26 -11.15
CA LYS A 736 -96.04 25.22 -10.68
C LYS A 736 -95.18 25.76 -11.83
N THR A 737 -94.80 27.03 -11.70
CA THR A 737 -93.74 27.62 -12.52
C THR A 737 -92.38 27.25 -11.93
N TYR A 738 -91.44 26.88 -12.78
CA TYR A 738 -90.05 26.60 -12.41
C TYR A 738 -89.09 27.59 -13.07
N TYR A 739 -88.03 27.93 -12.35
CA TYR A 739 -86.91 28.73 -12.82
C TYR A 739 -85.68 27.83 -12.86
N VAL A 740 -84.94 27.87 -13.97
CA VAL A 740 -83.76 27.02 -14.18
C VAL A 740 -82.54 27.89 -14.48
N ARG A 741 -81.41 27.56 -13.85
CA ARG A 741 -80.09 28.11 -14.18
C ARG A 741 -79.06 26.99 -14.20
N VAL A 742 -78.02 27.15 -15.01
CA VAL A 742 -76.94 26.16 -15.18
C VAL A 742 -75.58 26.82 -15.06
N ARG A 743 -74.57 26.12 -14.54
CA ARG A 743 -73.16 26.53 -14.59
C ARG A 743 -72.29 25.33 -14.94
N ALA A 744 -71.21 25.53 -15.67
CA ALA A 744 -70.25 24.47 -15.93
C ALA A 744 -69.24 24.34 -14.78
N TYR A 745 -68.64 23.16 -14.62
CA TYR A 745 -67.56 22.91 -13.67
C TYR A 745 -66.45 22.09 -14.30
N LYS A 746 -65.21 22.31 -13.84
CA LYS A 746 -64.06 21.43 -14.01
C LYS A 746 -63.79 20.72 -12.68
N THR A 747 -63.41 19.45 -12.72
CA THR A 747 -62.93 18.70 -11.56
C THR A 747 -61.42 18.68 -11.60
N SER A 748 -60.77 19.18 -10.54
CA SER A 748 -59.34 19.05 -10.29
C SER A 748 -59.15 18.30 -8.99
N ASN A 749 -58.51 17.13 -9.04
CA ASN A 749 -58.47 16.16 -7.94
C ASN A 749 -59.89 15.88 -7.42
N THR A 750 -60.20 16.26 -6.17
CA THR A 750 -61.52 16.08 -5.53
C THR A 750 -62.39 17.35 -5.50
N LYS A 751 -61.88 18.50 -5.97
CA LYS A 751 -62.59 19.80 -5.90
C LYS A 751 -63.24 20.14 -7.25
N LYS A 752 -64.50 20.61 -7.19
CA LYS A 752 -65.24 21.16 -8.35
C LYS A 752 -65.07 22.67 -8.41
N ILE A 753 -64.50 23.16 -9.50
CA ILE A 753 -64.34 24.59 -9.78
C ILE A 753 -65.46 25.01 -10.72
N TYR A 754 -66.34 25.87 -10.24
CA TYR A 754 -67.54 26.28 -10.94
C TYR A 754 -67.36 27.60 -11.70
N GLY A 755 -67.89 27.65 -12.92
CA GLY A 755 -68.10 28.89 -13.67
C GLY A 755 -69.30 29.69 -13.17
N ALA A 756 -69.57 30.82 -13.83
CA ALA A 756 -70.74 31.64 -13.52
C ALA A 756 -72.07 30.97 -13.90
N TRP A 757 -73.13 31.27 -13.15
CA TRP A 757 -74.50 30.84 -13.48
C TRP A 757 -75.01 31.48 -14.78
N SER A 758 -75.73 30.71 -15.58
CA SER A 758 -76.45 31.18 -16.77
C SER A 758 -77.53 32.20 -16.42
N ALA A 759 -78.08 32.87 -17.44
CA ALA A 759 -79.36 33.53 -17.29
C ALA A 759 -80.45 32.53 -16.83
N ILE A 760 -81.40 33.01 -16.03
CA ILE A 760 -82.50 32.21 -15.50
C ILE A 760 -83.55 32.03 -16.58
N LYS A 761 -83.96 30.78 -16.84
CA LYS A 761 -85.06 30.46 -17.77
C LYS A 761 -86.31 30.07 -16.99
N LYS A 762 -87.40 30.80 -17.21
CA LYS A 762 -88.73 30.51 -16.64
C LYS A 762 -89.42 29.43 -17.46
N ILE A 763 -90.07 28.49 -16.79
CA ILE A 763 -90.79 27.37 -17.37
C ILE A 763 -92.16 27.31 -16.71
N SER A 764 -93.20 27.60 -17.48
CA SER A 764 -94.58 27.37 -17.05
C SER A 764 -94.95 25.93 -17.40
N ILE A 765 -95.21 25.10 -16.38
CA ILE A 765 -95.82 23.78 -16.59
C ILE A 765 -97.33 24.00 -16.50
N THR A 766 -97.94 24.59 -17.52
CA THR A 766 -99.40 24.66 -17.69
C THR A 766 -99.84 23.59 -18.69
N LYS A 767 -101.08 23.11 -18.54
CA LYS A 767 -101.56 21.85 -19.12
C LYS A 767 -101.21 21.70 -20.60
#